data_AF-A0A231VW51-F1
#
_entry.id   AF-A0A231VW51-F1
#
_cell.length_a   1.000
_cell.length_b   1.000
_cell.length_c   1.000
_cell.angle_alpha   90.00
_cell.angle_beta   90.00
_cell.angle_gamma   90.00
#
_symmetry.space_group_name_H-M   'P 1'
#
loop_
_entity.id
_entity.type
_entity.pdbx_description
1 polymer ?
#
loop_
_entity_poly.entity_id
_entity_poly.type
_entity_poly.pdbx_seq_one_letter_code
_entity_poly.pdbx_strand_id
1 'polypeptide(L)'
;MKLFLEELPHQEEALKAIMDAFPKIDDCSTDPDINYVYANPLLYGRYDEKKFLDVKMETGTGKTYVYTRLLYELHKERGLFKFIIVVPSPAIKEGTRHFIQSDYAKQHFSQHYSNVRIDLNVINAGDFKVKSGRKNFPAQLTSFIEGSRLNSNTIQVLLVNADMLRSSSMTSNKYDQTLLSNITQPIAALERTRPVVIIDEPHRFPTDGKNYQAVTSLKPQMIVRFGATFPEVKVKNGQVGQKKHYYQDQPVYNLTAVKSFNQGLVKGIDISYPKLTKEESQNIWKVVGEKAKELTLKKGNLTRTLAVGDNLADVDSAFEGDVFYAGSKVLSNGLELADGMMLMPHTFANSYQELMIEDAIDKHFIKEWELFSRPNNQPKIKALTLFFIDSIASYRKKDGWLRLTFERLLLAKLQSRIADIEKMSDAISKDYLGYLKASLCDLQADTQSIHAGYFGEDRGSSADDIQAEVDDILHNKTKLLSFKDGEGNWLTRRFLFSKWTLREGWDNPNVFVICKLRTSGSENSKIQEVGRGLRLPVDEKGRRVTQDEFVSRLDFLIGYDERDFAQKLIGEINNDAPIEFNRERLDEQTIRLILSHYSDLTENVLKNQLGQNGIIDFSMTYQEGGWEKLCQLYPILTEQQLRGDKVRNSNETRPVTHVKLNQDNWKQVKELWRDFSKRRMIVFDDGAVDISQLMDQIFLDETYYVVEYFGMIRESLVAEDSEVTSSTETASYSHARAGMAYGVFLKKLVQETNLPITALHRRLLKVLKKIRNDNILNNETLKNLVKAFKCAFEKSYSTAYRYESLDFQAITTLYDATTDSFVNEIIIGNLGTKELTEVGREERYLYDRPPVYYDSENPEKKLLQHHYDKTVTVFGKLPKSAIRIPKYMGGTTSPDFVFVIEGTQNKIIYLFVETKADNMRDTDKLAIDIQEYFFNSLGNQNIVYQVATDEEQVYQKLRELGMKH
;
A
#
# COMPACT_ATOMS: atom_id res chain seq x y z
N MET A 1 4.27 0.44 -22.37
CA MET A 1 4.78 -0.18 -21.13
C MET A 1 3.88 -1.31 -20.69
N LYS A 2 4.44 -2.46 -20.25
CA LYS A 2 3.69 -3.61 -19.72
C LYS A 2 3.74 -3.57 -18.19
N LEU A 3 2.59 -3.59 -17.52
CA LEU A 3 2.52 -3.64 -16.06
C LEU A 3 2.68 -5.08 -15.57
N PHE A 4 3.38 -5.26 -14.46
CA PHE A 4 3.50 -6.54 -13.77
C PHE A 4 2.68 -6.51 -12.47
N LEU A 5 1.87 -7.55 -12.26
CA LEU A 5 1.21 -7.78 -10.99
C LEU A 5 2.11 -8.65 -10.13
N GLU A 6 2.18 -8.30 -8.86
CA GLU A 6 2.93 -9.03 -7.83
C GLU A 6 1.94 -9.59 -6.83
N GLU A 7 2.24 -10.79 -6.31
CA GLU A 7 1.49 -11.38 -5.21
C GLU A 7 2.03 -10.79 -3.91
N LEU A 8 1.17 -10.06 -3.19
CA LEU A 8 1.56 -9.40 -1.94
C LEU A 8 1.05 -10.22 -0.74
N PRO A 9 1.87 -10.43 0.31
CA PRO A 9 1.49 -11.27 1.44
C PRO A 9 0.15 -10.89 2.08
N HIS A 10 -0.12 -9.60 2.28
CA HIS A 10 -1.37 -9.12 2.88
C HIS A 10 -2.60 -9.40 2.01
N GLN A 11 -2.43 -9.62 0.70
CA GLN A 11 -3.51 -10.01 -0.22
C GLN A 11 -3.81 -11.51 -0.13
N GLU A 12 -2.77 -12.33 0.04
CA GLU A 12 -2.91 -13.78 0.26
C GLU A 12 -3.54 -14.09 1.61
N GLU A 13 -3.15 -13.36 2.67
CA GLU A 13 -3.76 -13.44 3.99
C GLU A 13 -5.26 -13.10 3.93
N ALA A 14 -5.62 -12.04 3.19
CA ALA A 14 -7.02 -11.67 2.98
C ALA A 14 -7.80 -12.79 2.27
N LEU A 15 -7.25 -13.35 1.18
CA LEU A 15 -7.88 -14.43 0.44
C LEU A 15 -8.08 -15.67 1.31
N LYS A 16 -7.06 -16.06 2.06
CA LYS A 16 -7.12 -17.20 2.98
C LYS A 16 -8.21 -17.00 4.03
N ALA A 17 -8.24 -15.84 4.69
CA ALA A 17 -9.26 -15.52 5.69
C ALA A 17 -10.68 -15.56 5.11
N ILE A 18 -10.86 -15.06 3.88
CA ILE A 18 -12.16 -15.13 3.19
C ILE A 18 -12.53 -16.59 2.89
N MET A 19 -11.61 -17.38 2.31
CA MET A 19 -11.89 -18.77 1.93
C MET A 19 -12.20 -19.67 3.13
N ASP A 20 -11.50 -19.44 4.26
CA ASP A 20 -11.73 -20.14 5.53
C ASP A 20 -13.13 -19.81 6.11
N ALA A 21 -13.55 -18.54 6.02
CA ALA A 21 -14.87 -18.10 6.47
C ALA A 21 -16.02 -18.40 5.47
N PHE A 22 -15.70 -18.63 4.19
CA PHE A 22 -16.70 -18.77 3.14
C PHE A 22 -17.49 -20.09 3.29
N PRO A 23 -18.84 -20.09 3.26
CA PRO A 23 -19.65 -21.28 3.46
C PRO A 23 -19.44 -22.36 2.41
N LYS A 24 -19.42 -23.62 2.83
CA LYS A 24 -19.31 -24.79 1.94
C LYS A 24 -20.55 -24.96 1.05
N ILE A 25 -20.41 -25.74 -0.01
CA ILE A 25 -21.55 -26.15 -0.84
C ILE A 25 -22.48 -27.06 -0.02
N ASP A 26 -23.78 -26.83 -0.18
CA ASP A 26 -24.85 -27.63 0.42
C ASP A 26 -25.25 -28.77 -0.53
N ASP A 27 -24.47 -29.85 -0.50
CA ASP A 27 -24.68 -31.05 -1.33
C ASP A 27 -25.84 -31.93 -0.83
N CYS A 28 -26.42 -31.62 0.34
CA CYS A 28 -27.48 -32.41 0.98
C CYS A 28 -28.88 -31.76 0.86
N SER A 29 -28.99 -30.64 0.15
CA SER A 29 -30.25 -29.92 -0.03
C SER A 29 -31.27 -30.75 -0.82
N THR A 30 -32.52 -30.74 -0.35
CA THR A 30 -33.66 -31.36 -1.06
C THR A 30 -34.30 -30.40 -2.07
N ASP A 31 -33.64 -29.28 -2.40
CA ASP A 31 -34.12 -28.32 -3.40
C ASP A 31 -34.19 -29.01 -4.78
N PRO A 32 -35.37 -29.08 -5.42
CA PRO A 32 -35.54 -29.74 -6.71
C PRO A 32 -34.72 -29.06 -7.83
N ASP A 33 -34.37 -27.79 -7.67
CA ASP A 33 -33.58 -27.00 -8.62
C ASP A 33 -32.09 -26.97 -8.24
N ILE A 34 -31.59 -27.85 -7.37
CA ILE A 34 -30.16 -27.86 -6.95
C ILE A 34 -29.17 -27.89 -8.12
N ASN A 35 -29.54 -28.58 -9.21
CA ASN A 35 -28.73 -28.72 -10.42
C ASN A 35 -29.12 -27.75 -11.55
N TYR A 36 -29.83 -26.66 -11.25
CA TYR A 36 -30.25 -25.70 -12.26
C TYR A 36 -29.04 -25.12 -13.02
N VAL A 37 -29.04 -25.31 -14.35
CA VAL A 37 -27.86 -25.13 -15.22
C VAL A 37 -27.38 -23.66 -15.29
N TYR A 38 -28.29 -22.72 -15.06
CA TYR A 38 -28.03 -21.28 -15.11
C TYR A 38 -27.76 -20.66 -13.73
N ALA A 39 -27.66 -21.47 -12.67
CA ALA A 39 -27.46 -20.99 -11.31
C ALA A 39 -26.25 -21.62 -10.62
N ASN A 40 -25.69 -20.86 -9.68
CA ASN A 40 -24.66 -21.38 -8.77
C ASN A 40 -25.16 -22.60 -7.97
N PRO A 41 -24.24 -23.50 -7.56
CA PRO A 41 -24.53 -24.47 -6.51
C PRO A 41 -24.99 -23.80 -5.22
N LEU A 42 -25.74 -24.54 -4.40
CA LEU A 42 -26.30 -24.01 -3.15
C LEU A 42 -25.22 -23.88 -2.08
N LEU A 43 -25.29 -22.81 -1.28
CA LEU A 43 -24.40 -22.60 -0.13
C LEU A 43 -25.12 -22.93 1.19
N TYR A 44 -24.35 -23.43 2.17
CA TYR A 44 -24.80 -23.51 3.56
C TYR A 44 -25.02 -22.11 4.13
N GLY A 45 -26.11 -21.90 4.86
CA GLY A 45 -26.44 -20.59 5.43
C GLY A 45 -26.77 -19.52 4.38
N ARG A 46 -27.08 -19.92 3.14
CA ARG A 46 -27.58 -19.00 2.10
C ARG A 46 -28.77 -18.20 2.60
N TYR A 47 -28.84 -16.94 2.18
CA TYR A 47 -29.88 -15.98 2.57
C TYR A 47 -29.90 -15.55 4.05
N ASP A 48 -28.99 -16.07 4.89
CA ASP A 48 -28.78 -15.56 6.25
C ASP A 48 -27.76 -14.41 6.21
N GLU A 49 -28.22 -13.17 6.44
CA GLU A 49 -27.34 -12.00 6.44
C GLU A 49 -26.24 -12.10 7.51
N LYS A 50 -26.44 -12.85 8.60
CA LYS A 50 -25.40 -13.06 9.62
C LYS A 50 -24.23 -13.91 9.14
N LYS A 51 -24.39 -14.60 8.00
CA LYS A 51 -23.33 -15.39 7.36
C LYS A 51 -22.59 -14.61 6.28
N PHE A 52 -23.02 -13.38 5.97
CA PHE A 52 -22.33 -12.53 5.02
C PHE A 52 -20.97 -12.08 5.56
N LEU A 53 -20.06 -11.71 4.65
CA LEU A 53 -18.66 -11.48 4.97
C LEU A 53 -18.28 -10.02 4.74
N ASP A 54 -17.45 -9.50 5.65
CA ASP A 54 -16.87 -8.17 5.56
C ASP A 54 -15.35 -8.24 5.53
N VAL A 55 -14.74 -7.62 4.52
CA VAL A 55 -13.29 -7.59 4.32
C VAL A 55 -12.83 -6.15 4.38
N LYS A 56 -12.17 -5.79 5.49
CA LYS A 56 -11.64 -4.45 5.70
C LYS A 56 -10.20 -4.35 5.18
N MET A 57 -10.01 -3.50 4.18
CA MET A 57 -8.71 -3.24 3.56
C MET A 57 -8.56 -1.76 3.22
N GLU A 58 -7.46 -1.16 3.67
CA GLU A 58 -7.19 0.26 3.42
C GLU A 58 -7.10 0.58 1.92
N THR A 59 -7.33 1.84 1.57
CA THR A 59 -7.17 2.39 0.23
C THR A 59 -5.72 2.23 -0.24
N GLY A 60 -5.54 1.84 -1.50
CA GLY A 60 -4.21 1.64 -2.09
C GLY A 60 -3.59 0.25 -1.89
N THR A 61 -4.20 -0.63 -1.08
CA THR A 61 -3.66 -1.97 -0.74
C THR A 61 -4.05 -3.09 -1.74
N GLY A 62 -4.93 -2.81 -2.70
CA GLY A 62 -5.28 -3.73 -3.79
C GLY A 62 -6.60 -4.51 -3.64
N LYS A 63 -7.63 -3.92 -3.02
CA LYS A 63 -8.99 -4.51 -2.90
C LYS A 63 -9.51 -5.16 -4.20
N THR A 64 -9.40 -4.44 -5.32
CA THR A 64 -9.81 -4.91 -6.66
C THR A 64 -9.11 -6.19 -7.09
N TYR A 65 -7.82 -6.32 -6.80
CA TYR A 65 -7.07 -7.54 -7.07
C TYR A 65 -7.60 -8.70 -6.22
N VAL A 66 -7.79 -8.47 -4.91
CA VAL A 66 -8.24 -9.50 -3.97
C VAL A 66 -9.61 -10.06 -4.36
N TYR A 67 -10.62 -9.21 -4.58
CA TYR A 67 -11.93 -9.75 -4.95
C TYR A 67 -11.94 -10.39 -6.33
N THR A 68 -11.09 -9.93 -7.27
CA THR A 68 -10.98 -10.57 -8.60
C THR A 68 -10.37 -11.96 -8.47
N ARG A 69 -9.29 -12.10 -7.68
CA ARG A 69 -8.67 -13.40 -7.37
C ARG A 69 -9.63 -14.32 -6.60
N LEU A 70 -10.43 -13.76 -5.68
CA LEU A 70 -11.46 -14.50 -4.96
C LEU A 70 -12.46 -15.17 -5.91
N LEU A 71 -12.86 -14.51 -7.00
CA LEU A 71 -13.77 -15.13 -7.97
C LEU A 71 -13.17 -16.40 -8.59
N TYR A 72 -11.88 -16.37 -8.91
CA TYR A 72 -11.16 -17.54 -9.41
C TYR A 72 -11.04 -18.65 -8.36
N GLU A 73 -10.72 -18.31 -7.11
CA GLU A 73 -10.60 -19.31 -6.02
C GLU A 73 -11.97 -19.93 -5.69
N LEU A 74 -13.04 -19.14 -5.62
CA LEU A 74 -14.39 -19.64 -5.39
C LEU A 74 -14.89 -20.51 -6.55
N HIS A 75 -14.53 -20.19 -7.79
CA HIS A 75 -14.83 -21.05 -8.92
C HIS A 75 -14.08 -22.38 -8.82
N LYS A 76 -12.78 -22.32 -8.55
CA LYS A 76 -11.91 -23.50 -8.46
C LYS A 76 -12.27 -24.42 -7.29
N GLU A 77 -12.53 -23.89 -6.11
CA GLU A 77 -12.77 -24.68 -4.89
C GLU A 77 -14.25 -24.99 -4.63
N ARG A 78 -15.16 -24.10 -5.05
CA ARG A 78 -16.60 -24.21 -4.75
C ARG A 78 -17.47 -24.38 -6.00
N GLY A 79 -16.90 -24.32 -7.21
CA GLY A 79 -17.67 -24.44 -8.47
C GLY A 79 -18.63 -23.27 -8.71
N LEU A 80 -18.45 -22.15 -8.02
CA LEU A 80 -19.25 -20.93 -8.19
C LEU A 80 -18.83 -20.21 -9.46
N PHE A 81 -19.79 -19.83 -10.30
CA PHE A 81 -19.51 -19.22 -11.60
C PHE A 81 -20.36 -17.98 -11.91
N LYS A 82 -21.39 -17.66 -11.11
CA LYS A 82 -22.21 -16.44 -11.23
C LYS A 82 -21.87 -15.44 -10.14
N PHE A 83 -21.28 -14.32 -10.51
CA PHE A 83 -20.95 -13.23 -9.58
C PHE A 83 -21.50 -11.90 -10.04
N ILE A 84 -21.97 -11.07 -9.11
CA ILE A 84 -22.39 -9.70 -9.40
C ILE A 84 -21.51 -8.76 -8.58
N ILE A 85 -20.76 -7.89 -9.24
CA ILE A 85 -19.96 -6.84 -8.61
C ILE A 85 -20.78 -5.55 -8.63
N VAL A 86 -21.07 -5.02 -7.44
CA VAL A 86 -21.83 -3.78 -7.25
C VAL A 86 -20.89 -2.70 -6.74
N VAL A 87 -20.82 -1.60 -7.48
CA VAL A 87 -19.98 -0.44 -7.15
C VAL A 87 -20.85 0.81 -6.95
N PRO A 88 -20.41 1.80 -6.15
CA PRO A 88 -21.27 2.94 -5.82
C PRO A 88 -21.25 4.03 -6.88
N SER A 89 -20.17 4.14 -7.67
CA SER A 89 -20.02 5.22 -8.65
C SER A 89 -19.58 4.72 -10.03
N PRO A 90 -19.93 5.45 -11.10
CA PRO A 90 -19.53 5.10 -12.46
C PRO A 90 -17.99 5.04 -12.63
N ALA A 91 -17.25 5.90 -11.92
CA ALA A 91 -15.79 5.94 -11.97
C ALA A 91 -15.13 4.67 -11.40
N ILE A 92 -15.62 4.15 -10.28
CA ILE A 92 -15.16 2.87 -9.71
C ILE A 92 -15.54 1.71 -10.64
N LYS A 93 -16.68 1.81 -11.34
CA LYS A 93 -17.11 0.84 -12.35
C LYS A 93 -16.11 0.72 -13.49
N GLU A 94 -15.67 1.84 -14.07
CA GLU A 94 -14.65 1.79 -15.14
C GLU A 94 -13.29 1.33 -14.61
N GLY A 95 -12.87 1.78 -13.43
CA GLY A 95 -11.63 1.30 -12.81
C GLY A 95 -11.61 -0.23 -12.65
N THR A 96 -12.73 -0.79 -12.19
CA THR A 96 -12.92 -2.24 -12.02
C THR A 96 -12.93 -2.95 -13.37
N ARG A 97 -13.71 -2.44 -14.34
CA ARG A 97 -13.78 -2.97 -15.71
C ARG A 97 -12.40 -3.03 -16.35
N HIS A 98 -11.70 -1.91 -16.36
CA HIS A 98 -10.39 -1.78 -16.99
C HIS A 98 -9.37 -2.73 -16.35
N PHE A 99 -9.37 -2.87 -15.01
CA PHE A 99 -8.49 -3.82 -14.33
C PHE A 99 -8.77 -5.27 -14.77
N ILE A 100 -10.02 -5.74 -14.66
CA ILE A 100 -10.39 -7.13 -14.98
C ILE A 100 -10.14 -7.46 -16.47
N GLN A 101 -10.37 -6.50 -17.37
CA GLN A 101 -10.21 -6.70 -18.81
C GLN A 101 -8.77 -6.52 -19.31
N SER A 102 -7.88 -5.95 -18.50
CA SER A 102 -6.50 -5.68 -18.91
C SER A 102 -5.70 -6.95 -19.25
N ASP A 103 -4.81 -6.84 -20.24
CA ASP A 103 -3.98 -7.97 -20.67
C ASP A 103 -3.03 -8.45 -19.57
N TYR A 104 -2.49 -7.52 -18.77
CA TYR A 104 -1.61 -7.88 -17.66
C TYR A 104 -2.36 -8.66 -16.56
N ALA A 105 -3.61 -8.29 -16.24
CA ALA A 105 -4.40 -9.03 -15.26
C ALA A 105 -4.80 -10.41 -15.80
N LYS A 106 -5.25 -10.49 -17.06
CA LYS A 106 -5.56 -11.76 -17.72
C LYS A 106 -4.35 -12.70 -17.74
N GLN A 107 -3.17 -12.19 -18.10
CA GLN A 107 -1.94 -12.96 -18.10
C GLN A 107 -1.60 -13.45 -16.69
N HIS A 108 -1.63 -12.56 -15.68
CA HIS A 108 -1.39 -12.90 -14.28
C HIS A 108 -2.29 -14.05 -13.83
N PHE A 109 -3.61 -13.90 -13.96
CA PHE A 109 -4.54 -14.94 -13.50
C PHE A 109 -4.44 -16.25 -14.30
N SER A 110 -4.13 -16.19 -15.60
CA SER A 110 -3.95 -17.41 -16.41
C SER A 110 -2.78 -18.30 -15.96
N GLN A 111 -1.77 -17.72 -15.30
CA GLN A 111 -0.64 -18.48 -14.73
C GLN A 111 -1.09 -19.37 -13.56
N HIS A 112 -2.03 -18.89 -12.75
CA HIS A 112 -2.55 -19.60 -11.58
C HIS A 112 -3.80 -20.44 -11.89
N TYR A 113 -4.59 -20.04 -12.88
CA TYR A 113 -5.88 -20.63 -13.25
C TYR A 113 -5.93 -20.94 -14.75
N SER A 114 -5.18 -21.95 -15.18
CA SER A 114 -5.10 -22.33 -16.59
C SER A 114 -6.48 -22.65 -17.17
N ASN A 115 -6.76 -22.15 -18.38
CA ASN A 115 -8.01 -22.36 -19.12
C ASN A 115 -9.28 -21.78 -18.49
N VAL A 116 -9.18 -20.99 -17.42
CA VAL A 116 -10.32 -20.28 -16.84
C VAL A 116 -10.26 -18.80 -17.23
N ARG A 117 -11.40 -18.23 -17.62
CA ARG A 117 -11.52 -16.78 -17.91
C ARG A 117 -12.74 -16.17 -17.24
N ILE A 118 -12.62 -14.89 -16.89
CA ILE A 118 -13.78 -14.07 -16.52
C ILE A 118 -14.43 -13.53 -17.80
N ASP A 119 -15.72 -13.80 -17.94
CA ASP A 119 -16.63 -13.17 -18.89
C ASP A 119 -17.32 -11.99 -18.20
N LEU A 120 -16.76 -10.80 -18.37
CA LEU A 120 -17.21 -9.58 -17.71
C LEU A 120 -18.28 -8.87 -18.53
N ASN A 121 -19.51 -8.93 -18.04
CA ASN A 121 -20.67 -8.25 -18.58
C ASN A 121 -20.87 -6.91 -17.84
N VAL A 122 -20.75 -5.79 -18.56
CA VAL A 122 -20.93 -4.44 -17.99
C VAL A 122 -22.21 -3.85 -18.54
N ILE A 123 -23.03 -3.28 -17.66
CA ILE A 123 -24.30 -2.64 -18.03
C ILE A 123 -24.26 -1.16 -17.69
N ASN A 124 -24.71 -0.34 -18.64
CA ASN A 124 -24.89 1.10 -18.53
C ASN A 124 -26.36 1.48 -18.75
N ALA A 125 -26.75 2.66 -18.23
CA ALA A 125 -28.12 3.16 -18.39
C ALA A 125 -28.51 3.34 -19.87
N GLY A 126 -27.54 3.77 -20.70
CA GLY A 126 -27.70 3.88 -22.14
C GLY A 126 -28.04 2.57 -22.87
N ASP A 127 -27.67 1.40 -22.32
CA ASP A 127 -27.83 0.10 -23.01
C ASP A 127 -29.29 -0.33 -23.12
N PHE A 128 -30.18 0.25 -22.31
CA PHE A 128 -31.63 0.01 -22.36
C PHE A 128 -32.36 0.98 -23.31
N LYS A 129 -31.67 1.94 -23.93
CA LYS A 129 -32.28 2.89 -24.87
C LYS A 129 -32.53 2.20 -26.23
N VAL A 130 -33.79 2.14 -26.64
CA VAL A 130 -34.19 1.59 -27.96
C VAL A 130 -34.21 2.73 -28.98
N LYS A 131 -33.45 2.61 -30.08
CA LYS A 131 -33.38 3.64 -31.14
C LYS A 131 -34.56 3.59 -32.14
N SER A 132 -35.20 2.44 -32.30
CA SER A 132 -36.57 2.18 -32.81
C SER A 132 -36.73 0.66 -32.95
N GLY A 133 -37.95 0.12 -32.84
CA GLY A 133 -38.21 -1.34 -32.97
C GLY A 133 -38.46 -2.07 -31.64
N ARG A 134 -38.27 -3.40 -31.65
CA ARG A 134 -38.55 -4.30 -30.51
C ARG A 134 -37.71 -3.94 -29.28
N LYS A 135 -38.34 -3.95 -28.11
CA LYS A 135 -37.70 -3.68 -26.83
C LYS A 135 -37.08 -4.97 -26.27
N ASN A 136 -35.82 -5.19 -26.63
CA ASN A 136 -35.03 -6.34 -26.19
C ASN A 136 -34.22 -6.03 -24.93
N PHE A 137 -33.73 -7.06 -24.25
CA PHE A 137 -32.77 -6.91 -23.16
C PHE A 137 -31.37 -6.56 -23.71
N PRO A 138 -30.51 -5.87 -22.93
CA PRO A 138 -29.10 -5.71 -23.29
C PRO A 138 -28.42 -7.06 -23.46
N ALA A 139 -27.60 -7.22 -24.51
CA ALA A 139 -26.93 -8.47 -24.82
C ALA A 139 -26.03 -8.98 -23.68
N GLN A 140 -25.38 -8.05 -22.97
CA GLN A 140 -24.52 -8.34 -21.81
C GLN A 140 -25.33 -8.91 -20.63
N LEU A 141 -26.56 -8.41 -20.43
CA LEU A 141 -27.46 -8.94 -19.41
C LEU A 141 -27.90 -10.36 -19.76
N THR A 142 -28.32 -10.58 -21.01
CA THR A 142 -28.71 -11.90 -21.50
C THR A 142 -27.55 -12.89 -21.40
N SER A 143 -26.35 -12.50 -21.83
CA SER A 143 -25.13 -13.32 -21.74
C SER A 143 -24.82 -13.72 -20.29
N PHE A 144 -24.86 -12.76 -19.37
CA PHE A 144 -24.66 -13.06 -17.95
C PHE A 144 -25.72 -13.99 -17.39
N ILE A 145 -27.01 -13.82 -17.73
CA ILE A 145 -28.09 -14.63 -17.15
C ILE A 145 -28.07 -16.05 -17.73
N GLU A 146 -27.96 -16.18 -19.05
CA GLU A 146 -28.04 -17.45 -19.77
C GLU A 146 -26.70 -18.19 -19.87
N GLY A 147 -25.61 -17.62 -19.35
CA GLY A 147 -24.34 -18.32 -19.19
C GLY A 147 -24.53 -19.62 -18.39
N SER A 148 -24.11 -20.75 -18.93
CA SER A 148 -24.34 -22.07 -18.35
C SER A 148 -23.14 -22.59 -17.56
N ARG A 149 -23.39 -23.30 -16.46
CA ARG A 149 -22.35 -24.02 -15.70
C ARG A 149 -21.65 -25.13 -16.49
N LEU A 150 -22.21 -25.54 -17.64
CA LEU A 150 -21.58 -26.49 -18.55
C LEU A 150 -20.29 -25.93 -19.17
N ASN A 151 -20.14 -24.61 -19.21
CA ASN A 151 -18.88 -23.97 -19.58
C ASN A 151 -18.00 -23.79 -18.33
N SER A 152 -17.39 -24.88 -17.87
CA SER A 152 -16.55 -24.94 -16.66
C SER A 152 -15.34 -24.00 -16.70
N ASN A 153 -14.99 -23.50 -17.89
CA ASN A 153 -13.84 -22.64 -18.13
C ASN A 153 -14.19 -21.14 -18.05
N THR A 154 -15.45 -20.80 -17.77
CA THR A 154 -15.91 -19.41 -17.79
C THR A 154 -16.57 -19.01 -16.47
N ILE A 155 -16.05 -17.95 -15.85
CA ILE A 155 -16.65 -17.27 -14.70
C ILE A 155 -17.50 -16.12 -15.26
N GLN A 156 -18.79 -16.15 -15.02
CA GLN A 156 -19.75 -15.14 -15.44
C GLN A 156 -19.82 -14.03 -14.39
N VAL A 157 -19.45 -12.81 -14.77
CA VAL A 157 -19.42 -11.67 -13.87
C VAL A 157 -20.27 -10.54 -14.44
N LEU A 158 -21.22 -10.04 -13.65
CA LEU A 158 -21.99 -8.85 -13.96
C LEU A 158 -21.47 -7.66 -13.14
N LEU A 159 -21.00 -6.62 -13.81
CA LEU A 159 -20.55 -5.39 -13.17
C LEU A 159 -21.57 -4.27 -13.36
N VAL A 160 -22.11 -3.78 -12.25
CA VAL A 160 -23.19 -2.79 -12.21
C VAL A 160 -22.95 -1.74 -11.14
N ASN A 161 -23.40 -0.51 -11.39
CA ASN A 161 -23.50 0.50 -10.34
C ASN A 161 -24.84 0.39 -9.59
N ALA A 162 -24.86 0.77 -8.32
CA ALA A 162 -26.03 0.63 -7.44
C ALA A 162 -27.32 1.24 -8.01
N ASP A 163 -27.22 2.41 -8.66
CA ASP A 163 -28.38 3.10 -9.25
C ASP A 163 -29.01 2.33 -10.41
N MET A 164 -28.21 1.54 -11.14
CA MET A 164 -28.69 0.75 -12.27
C MET A 164 -29.66 -0.34 -11.80
N LEU A 165 -29.36 -1.02 -10.68
CA LEU A 165 -30.23 -2.02 -10.07
C LEU A 165 -31.60 -1.46 -9.66
N ARG A 166 -31.66 -0.16 -9.34
CA ARG A 166 -32.91 0.55 -8.97
C ARG A 166 -33.70 1.09 -10.15
N SER A 167 -33.12 1.10 -11.35
CA SER A 167 -33.78 1.67 -12.52
C SER A 167 -35.07 0.94 -12.87
N SER A 168 -36.03 1.68 -13.45
CA SER A 168 -37.26 1.09 -13.97
C SER A 168 -36.99 0.06 -15.06
N SER A 169 -35.87 0.17 -15.79
CA SER A 169 -35.46 -0.82 -16.79
C SER A 169 -35.19 -2.20 -16.19
N MET A 170 -34.63 -2.29 -14.98
CA MET A 170 -34.34 -3.57 -14.32
C MET A 170 -35.58 -4.23 -13.70
N THR A 171 -36.61 -3.43 -13.39
CA THR A 171 -37.86 -3.90 -12.76
C THR A 171 -39.04 -3.96 -13.73
N SER A 172 -38.88 -3.47 -14.96
CA SER A 172 -39.93 -3.49 -15.99
C SER A 172 -40.15 -4.90 -16.55
N ASN A 173 -41.41 -5.21 -16.83
CA ASN A 173 -41.88 -6.38 -17.58
C ASN A 173 -42.25 -6.06 -19.03
N LYS A 174 -41.93 -4.85 -19.52
CA LYS A 174 -42.35 -4.34 -20.84
C LYS A 174 -41.34 -4.68 -21.93
N TYR A 175 -40.79 -5.89 -21.94
CA TYR A 175 -39.83 -6.36 -22.94
C TYR A 175 -40.49 -7.38 -23.86
N ASP A 176 -40.08 -7.40 -25.13
CA ASP A 176 -40.64 -8.27 -26.18
C ASP A 176 -39.96 -9.65 -26.24
N GLN A 177 -39.00 -9.90 -25.33
CA GLN A 177 -38.26 -11.15 -25.18
C GLN A 177 -38.42 -11.69 -23.75
N THR A 178 -38.16 -12.98 -23.58
CA THR A 178 -38.04 -13.64 -22.27
C THR A 178 -36.59 -14.01 -21.99
N LEU A 179 -36.22 -14.03 -20.71
CA LEU A 179 -34.97 -14.57 -20.16
C LEU A 179 -35.28 -15.91 -19.50
N LEU A 180 -34.35 -16.86 -19.57
CA LEU A 180 -34.54 -18.21 -18.99
C LEU A 180 -35.88 -18.84 -19.45
N SER A 181 -36.20 -18.61 -20.72
CA SER A 181 -37.42 -19.04 -21.43
C SER A 181 -38.73 -18.36 -21.04
N ASN A 182 -38.96 -17.95 -19.79
CA ASN A 182 -40.27 -17.45 -19.34
C ASN A 182 -40.27 -16.18 -18.47
N ILE A 183 -39.11 -15.58 -18.19
CA ILE A 183 -39.02 -14.41 -17.29
C ILE A 183 -38.90 -13.12 -18.10
N THR A 184 -39.81 -12.16 -17.89
CA THR A 184 -39.79 -10.86 -18.58
C THR A 184 -39.16 -9.73 -17.78
N GLN A 185 -38.84 -9.97 -16.50
CA GLN A 185 -38.26 -8.98 -15.59
C GLN A 185 -36.78 -9.31 -15.28
N PRO A 186 -35.83 -8.39 -15.55
CA PRO A 186 -34.40 -8.62 -15.30
C PRO A 186 -34.04 -9.02 -13.87
N ILE A 187 -34.55 -8.32 -12.85
CA ILE A 187 -34.25 -8.65 -11.44
C ILE A 187 -34.71 -10.07 -11.08
N ALA A 188 -35.90 -10.48 -11.55
CA ALA A 188 -36.41 -11.83 -11.31
C ALA A 188 -35.54 -12.90 -11.99
N ALA A 189 -34.96 -12.61 -13.15
CA ALA A 189 -34.04 -13.51 -13.83
C ALA A 189 -32.67 -13.57 -13.12
N LEU A 190 -32.17 -12.44 -12.60
CA LEU A 190 -30.94 -12.40 -11.80
C LEU A 190 -31.09 -13.18 -10.50
N GLU A 191 -32.23 -13.09 -9.81
CA GLU A 191 -32.55 -13.89 -8.62
C GLU A 191 -32.37 -15.40 -8.90
N ARG A 192 -32.84 -15.88 -10.06
CA ARG A 192 -32.74 -17.28 -10.45
C ARG A 192 -31.32 -17.77 -10.67
N THR A 193 -30.35 -16.88 -10.89
CA THR A 193 -28.93 -17.26 -11.05
C THR A 193 -28.24 -17.60 -9.73
N ARG A 194 -28.92 -17.38 -8.58
CA ARG A 194 -28.39 -17.58 -7.23
C ARG A 194 -27.01 -16.91 -7.03
N PRO A 195 -26.90 -15.59 -7.29
CA PRO A 195 -25.62 -14.93 -7.40
C PRO A 195 -24.90 -14.83 -6.04
N VAL A 196 -23.58 -14.82 -6.10
CA VAL A 196 -22.74 -14.25 -5.04
C VAL A 196 -22.48 -12.79 -5.39
N VAL A 197 -22.77 -11.88 -4.47
CA VAL A 197 -22.61 -10.45 -4.68
C VAL A 197 -21.35 -9.95 -3.98
N ILE A 198 -20.52 -9.22 -4.73
CA ILE A 198 -19.40 -8.46 -4.19
C ILE A 198 -19.80 -6.99 -4.14
N ILE A 199 -19.68 -6.33 -2.99
CA ILE A 199 -19.92 -4.89 -2.86
C ILE A 199 -18.58 -4.20 -2.63
N ASP A 200 -18.23 -3.24 -3.50
CA ASP A 200 -17.09 -2.35 -3.30
C ASP A 200 -17.55 -1.06 -2.61
N GLU A 201 -16.73 -0.53 -1.70
CA GLU A 201 -17.00 0.69 -0.91
C GLU A 201 -18.34 0.66 -0.13
N PRO A 202 -18.51 -0.28 0.83
CA PRO A 202 -19.76 -0.56 1.52
C PRO A 202 -20.32 0.61 2.33
N HIS A 203 -19.52 1.59 2.74
CA HIS A 203 -20.02 2.81 3.40
C HIS A 203 -21.05 3.59 2.54
N ARG A 204 -21.06 3.38 1.21
CA ARG A 204 -22.07 3.93 0.28
C ARG A 204 -23.37 3.10 0.22
N PHE A 205 -23.42 1.99 0.95
CA PHE A 205 -24.52 1.04 1.02
C PHE A 205 -24.99 0.86 2.47
N PRO A 206 -25.52 1.92 3.12
CA PRO A 206 -26.08 1.78 4.46
C PRO A 206 -27.25 0.79 4.43
N THR A 207 -27.39 -0.01 5.49
CA THR A 207 -28.31 -1.15 5.55
C THR A 207 -29.78 -0.76 5.44
N ASP A 208 -30.14 0.45 5.85
CA ASP A 208 -31.46 1.05 5.69
C ASP A 208 -31.61 1.86 4.39
N GLY A 209 -30.54 1.96 3.60
CA GLY A 209 -30.48 2.72 2.36
C GLY A 209 -31.09 2.01 1.15
N LYS A 210 -31.60 2.81 0.21
CA LYS A 210 -32.17 2.32 -1.07
C LYS A 210 -31.20 1.49 -1.89
N ASN A 211 -29.91 1.82 -1.86
CA ASN A 211 -28.87 1.09 -2.60
C ASN A 211 -28.66 -0.32 -2.05
N TYR A 212 -28.69 -0.49 -0.73
CA TYR A 212 -28.58 -1.81 -0.10
C TYR A 212 -29.84 -2.67 -0.37
N GLN A 213 -31.03 -2.06 -0.26
CA GLN A 213 -32.30 -2.72 -0.62
C GLN A 213 -32.32 -3.21 -2.08
N ALA A 214 -31.72 -2.47 -2.99
CA ALA A 214 -31.59 -2.88 -4.39
C ALA A 214 -30.72 -4.13 -4.54
N VAL A 215 -29.62 -4.22 -3.79
CA VAL A 215 -28.75 -5.39 -3.78
C VAL A 215 -29.46 -6.60 -3.18
N THR A 216 -30.15 -6.43 -2.05
CA THR A 216 -30.87 -7.55 -1.41
C THR A 216 -32.08 -8.03 -2.22
N SER A 217 -32.64 -7.19 -3.10
CA SER A 217 -33.70 -7.59 -4.05
C SER A 217 -33.25 -8.68 -5.04
N LEU A 218 -31.94 -8.85 -5.24
CA LEU A 218 -31.37 -9.93 -6.06
C LEU A 218 -31.42 -11.30 -5.35
N LYS A 219 -31.81 -11.33 -4.06
CA LYS A 219 -31.71 -12.49 -3.15
C LYS A 219 -30.37 -13.22 -3.29
N PRO A 220 -29.24 -12.53 -3.04
CA PRO A 220 -27.94 -13.16 -3.15
C PRO A 220 -27.82 -14.32 -2.16
N GLN A 221 -27.16 -15.41 -2.57
CA GLN A 221 -26.83 -16.48 -1.62
C GLN A 221 -25.82 -16.00 -0.58
N MET A 222 -24.94 -15.09 -0.99
CA MET A 222 -23.84 -14.55 -0.19
C MET A 222 -23.54 -13.13 -0.63
N ILE A 223 -23.26 -12.24 0.33
CA ILE A 223 -22.67 -10.92 0.09
C ILE A 223 -21.28 -10.89 0.73
N VAL A 224 -20.29 -10.46 -0.04
CA VAL A 224 -18.94 -10.14 0.47
C VAL A 224 -18.67 -8.66 0.21
N ARG A 225 -18.47 -7.87 1.27
CA ARG A 225 -18.22 -6.43 1.16
C ARG A 225 -16.73 -6.12 1.33
N PHE A 226 -16.17 -5.32 0.43
CA PHE A 226 -14.76 -4.88 0.45
C PHE A 226 -14.69 -3.37 0.63
N GLY A 227 -14.01 -2.90 1.68
CA GLY A 227 -13.90 -1.46 1.93
C GLY A 227 -12.85 -1.09 2.96
N ALA A 228 -12.45 0.17 2.97
CA ALA A 228 -11.72 0.74 4.10
C ALA A 228 -12.70 1.18 5.21
N THR A 229 -13.82 1.77 4.80
CA THR A 229 -14.88 2.27 5.67
C THR A 229 -16.17 1.48 5.47
N PHE A 230 -16.93 1.32 6.56
CA PHE A 230 -18.17 0.54 6.62
C PHE A 230 -19.31 1.41 7.16
N PRO A 231 -20.59 1.10 6.84
CA PRO A 231 -21.73 1.85 7.35
C PRO A 231 -21.76 1.94 8.87
N GLU A 232 -22.31 3.02 9.39
CA GLU A 232 -22.49 3.23 10.83
C GLU A 232 -23.95 3.04 11.24
N VAL A 233 -24.16 2.51 12.45
CA VAL A 233 -25.48 2.35 13.07
C VAL A 233 -25.54 3.10 14.40
N LYS A 234 -26.69 3.73 14.67
CA LYS A 234 -26.96 4.41 15.94
C LYS A 234 -27.26 3.39 17.03
N VAL A 235 -26.56 3.45 18.15
CA VAL A 235 -26.83 2.61 19.32
C VAL A 235 -28.04 3.18 20.07
N LYS A 236 -29.10 2.37 20.29
CA LYS A 236 -30.38 2.82 20.89
C LYS A 236 -30.42 2.79 22.44
N ASN A 237 -29.34 2.40 23.12
CA ASN A 237 -29.36 2.14 24.57
C ASN A 237 -28.70 3.26 25.40
N GLY A 238 -29.19 4.50 25.28
CA GLY A 238 -28.86 5.59 26.21
C GLY A 238 -27.44 6.19 26.12
N GLN A 239 -26.51 5.57 25.38
CA GLN A 239 -25.21 6.16 25.02
C GLN A 239 -25.28 6.70 23.59
N VAL A 240 -25.05 8.01 23.43
CA VAL A 240 -24.95 8.64 22.11
C VAL A 240 -23.62 8.20 21.47
N GLY A 241 -23.66 7.11 20.69
CA GLY A 241 -22.50 6.60 19.97
C GLY A 241 -22.87 6.00 18.61
N GLN A 242 -21.99 6.16 17.61
CA GLN A 242 -22.07 5.52 16.30
C GLN A 242 -21.15 4.29 16.31
N LYS A 243 -21.66 3.11 15.94
CA LYS A 243 -20.84 1.87 15.81
C LYS A 243 -20.78 1.47 14.34
N LYS A 244 -19.61 1.05 13.85
CA LYS A 244 -19.46 0.43 12.52
C LYS A 244 -20.28 -0.87 12.44
N HIS A 245 -21.03 -1.06 11.36
CA HIS A 245 -21.86 -2.23 11.10
C HIS A 245 -21.12 -3.28 10.27
N TYR A 246 -20.78 -4.39 10.93
CA TYR A 246 -20.28 -5.61 10.33
C TYR A 246 -21.31 -6.73 10.45
N TYR A 247 -21.41 -7.62 9.45
CA TYR A 247 -22.34 -8.75 9.47
C TYR A 247 -22.07 -9.75 10.60
N GLN A 248 -20.80 -9.95 10.94
CA GLN A 248 -20.35 -10.88 12.00
C GLN A 248 -19.78 -10.14 13.21
N ASP A 249 -20.26 -8.91 13.48
CA ASP A 249 -19.73 -7.96 14.47
C ASP A 249 -18.28 -7.48 14.23
N GLN A 250 -17.48 -8.25 13.49
CA GLN A 250 -16.12 -7.95 13.07
C GLN A 250 -15.93 -8.37 11.60
N PRO A 251 -15.00 -7.73 10.86
CA PRO A 251 -14.62 -8.19 9.54
C PRO A 251 -13.77 -9.48 9.62
N VAL A 252 -13.90 -10.36 8.63
CA VAL A 252 -13.12 -11.62 8.55
C VAL A 252 -11.63 -11.37 8.31
N TYR A 253 -11.31 -10.21 7.75
CA TYR A 253 -9.95 -9.74 7.58
C TYR A 253 -9.91 -8.22 7.80
N ASN A 254 -8.91 -7.75 8.54
CA ASN A 254 -8.79 -6.35 8.94
C ASN A 254 -7.37 -5.81 8.73
N LEU A 255 -7.14 -5.21 7.57
CA LEU A 255 -5.95 -4.42 7.27
C LEU A 255 -6.26 -2.94 7.47
N THR A 256 -5.85 -2.42 8.63
CA THR A 256 -6.11 -1.04 9.06
C THR A 256 -5.22 -0.02 8.35
N ALA A 257 -5.61 1.25 8.45
CA ALA A 257 -4.80 2.38 8.00
C ALA A 257 -3.40 2.35 8.62
N VAL A 258 -3.32 2.22 9.95
CA VAL A 258 -2.06 2.16 10.71
C VAL A 258 -1.14 1.06 10.17
N LYS A 259 -1.64 -0.17 10.04
CA LYS A 259 -0.84 -1.30 9.53
C LYS A 259 -0.33 -1.01 8.12
N SER A 260 -1.18 -0.47 7.26
CA SER A 260 -0.84 -0.15 5.87
C SER A 260 0.31 0.85 5.76
N PHE A 261 0.30 1.93 6.55
CA PHE A 261 1.39 2.91 6.60
C PHE A 261 2.65 2.35 7.29
N ASN A 262 2.49 1.68 8.43
CA ASN A 262 3.62 1.20 9.24
C ASN A 262 4.41 0.10 8.52
N GLN A 263 3.72 -0.80 7.82
CA GLN A 263 4.32 -1.87 7.01
C GLN A 263 4.80 -1.41 5.63
N GLY A 264 4.63 -0.13 5.28
CA GLY A 264 5.10 0.41 4.00
C GLY A 264 4.32 -0.09 2.78
N LEU A 265 3.05 -0.45 2.95
CA LEU A 265 2.18 -0.89 1.84
C LEU A 265 1.66 0.28 0.99
N VAL A 266 1.83 1.51 1.48
CA VAL A 266 1.41 2.77 0.85
C VAL A 266 2.52 3.83 0.97
N LYS A 267 2.40 4.91 0.19
CA LYS A 267 3.28 6.09 0.29
C LYS A 267 3.16 6.77 1.66
N GLY A 268 4.23 7.39 2.14
CA GLY A 268 4.13 8.42 3.17
C GLY A 268 3.43 9.67 2.64
N ILE A 269 3.02 10.58 3.51
CA ILE A 269 2.39 11.86 3.12
C ILE A 269 3.18 13.03 3.70
N ASP A 270 3.49 13.99 2.85
CA ASP A 270 4.08 15.27 3.20
C ASP A 270 3.05 16.37 2.92
N ILE A 271 2.45 16.91 3.99
CA ILE A 271 1.45 17.97 3.89
C ILE A 271 2.15 19.30 3.87
N SER A 272 1.72 20.16 2.96
CA SER A 272 2.31 21.48 2.80
C SER A 272 1.27 22.51 2.37
N TYR A 273 1.56 23.76 2.69
CA TYR A 273 0.80 24.93 2.29
C TYR A 273 1.74 26.13 2.32
N PRO A 274 1.55 27.15 1.46
CA PRO A 274 2.34 28.38 1.53
C PRO A 274 2.34 28.95 2.96
N LYS A 275 3.54 29.16 3.52
CA LYS A 275 3.69 29.75 4.86
C LYS A 275 3.29 31.22 4.80
N LEU A 276 2.20 31.55 5.47
CA LEU A 276 1.77 32.93 5.70
C LEU A 276 2.18 33.35 7.10
N THR A 277 2.63 34.58 7.26
CA THR A 277 2.72 35.23 8.58
C THR A 277 1.34 35.32 9.21
N LYS A 278 1.27 35.47 10.55
CA LYS A 278 -0.03 35.63 11.25
C LYS A 278 -0.82 36.82 10.71
N GLU A 279 -0.13 37.90 10.34
CA GLU A 279 -0.72 39.11 9.78
C GLU A 279 -1.30 38.87 8.38
N GLU A 280 -0.52 38.25 7.48
CA GLU A 280 -0.99 37.88 6.14
C GLU A 280 -2.20 36.93 6.18
N SER A 281 -2.22 35.98 7.13
CA SER A 281 -3.31 35.02 7.28
C SER A 281 -4.65 35.65 7.69
N GLN A 282 -4.60 36.78 8.41
CA GLN A 282 -5.79 37.51 8.83
C GLN A 282 -6.28 38.48 7.74
N ASN A 283 -5.46 38.75 6.72
CA ASN A 283 -5.70 39.76 5.71
C ASN A 283 -6.19 39.21 4.35
N ILE A 284 -6.57 37.94 4.25
CA ILE A 284 -7.03 37.32 2.99
C ILE A 284 -8.45 37.77 2.62
N TRP A 285 -8.63 38.24 1.38
CA TRP A 285 -9.93 38.58 0.79
C TRP A 285 -10.36 37.56 -0.26
N LYS A 286 -11.61 37.09 -0.21
CA LYS A 286 -12.19 36.15 -1.18
C LYS A 286 -13.08 36.89 -2.18
N VAL A 287 -12.88 36.66 -3.48
CA VAL A 287 -13.81 37.07 -4.52
C VAL A 287 -15.09 36.24 -4.41
N VAL A 288 -16.24 36.89 -4.25
CA VAL A 288 -17.57 36.24 -4.13
C VAL A 288 -18.55 36.69 -5.23
N GLY A 289 -18.09 37.55 -6.13
CA GLY A 289 -18.86 37.96 -7.29
C GLY A 289 -18.06 38.91 -8.19
N GLU A 290 -17.98 38.58 -9.48
CA GLU A 290 -17.26 39.35 -10.48
C GLU A 290 -18.13 39.60 -11.72
N LYS A 291 -18.51 40.87 -11.94
CA LYS A 291 -19.29 41.35 -13.08
C LYS A 291 -18.49 42.39 -13.86
N ALA A 292 -18.85 42.63 -15.12
CA ALA A 292 -18.14 43.60 -15.97
C ALA A 292 -17.92 44.99 -15.34
N LYS A 293 -18.81 45.43 -14.43
CA LYS A 293 -18.72 46.74 -13.76
C LYS A 293 -18.53 46.70 -12.24
N GLU A 294 -18.59 45.53 -11.61
CA GLU A 294 -18.60 45.39 -10.14
C GLU A 294 -17.77 44.18 -9.72
N LEU A 295 -17.02 44.33 -8.62
CA LEU A 295 -16.29 43.26 -7.94
C LEU A 295 -16.72 43.22 -6.48
N THR A 296 -17.11 42.06 -5.96
CA THR A 296 -17.47 41.85 -4.56
C THR A 296 -16.42 40.97 -3.86
N LEU A 297 -15.83 41.50 -2.79
CA LEU A 297 -14.82 40.85 -1.95
C LEU A 297 -15.38 40.59 -0.55
N LYS A 298 -14.98 39.47 0.05
CA LYS A 298 -15.38 39.05 1.40
C LYS A 298 -14.19 38.65 2.27
N LYS A 299 -14.13 39.14 3.50
CA LYS A 299 -13.14 38.80 4.54
C LYS A 299 -13.87 38.52 5.85
N GLY A 300 -13.93 37.26 6.27
CA GLY A 300 -14.78 36.85 7.40
C GLY A 300 -16.25 37.22 7.19
N ASN A 301 -16.79 38.08 8.07
CA ASN A 301 -18.16 38.61 7.95
C ASN A 301 -18.25 39.93 7.17
N LEU A 302 -17.11 40.54 6.82
CA LEU A 302 -17.04 41.80 6.10
C LEU A 302 -17.18 41.55 4.60
N THR A 303 -18.08 42.29 3.93
CA THR A 303 -18.26 42.24 2.48
C THR A 303 -18.14 43.65 1.91
N ARG A 304 -17.35 43.83 0.85
CA ARG A 304 -17.08 45.11 0.19
C ARG A 304 -17.29 44.94 -1.32
N THR A 305 -17.84 45.96 -1.97
CA THR A 305 -18.03 45.98 -3.42
C THR A 305 -17.29 47.16 -4.01
N LEU A 306 -16.57 46.92 -5.10
CA LEU A 306 -15.80 47.88 -5.88
C LEU A 306 -16.44 48.04 -7.26
N ALA A 307 -16.59 49.28 -7.73
CA ALA A 307 -16.93 49.62 -9.10
C ALA A 307 -15.67 49.75 -9.97
N VAL A 308 -15.84 49.89 -11.29
CA VAL A 308 -14.71 50.13 -12.21
C VAL A 308 -14.02 51.44 -11.85
N GLY A 309 -12.72 51.38 -11.61
CA GLY A 309 -11.89 52.51 -11.20
C GLY A 309 -11.68 52.62 -9.69
N ASP A 310 -12.44 51.90 -8.87
CA ASP A 310 -12.26 51.91 -7.41
C ASP A 310 -10.97 51.15 -7.03
N ASN A 311 -10.21 51.72 -6.09
CA ASN A 311 -8.93 51.17 -5.66
C ASN A 311 -9.14 50.06 -4.62
N LEU A 312 -8.37 48.97 -4.71
CA LEU A 312 -8.42 47.93 -3.69
C LEU A 312 -7.94 48.42 -2.31
N ALA A 313 -7.10 49.45 -2.25
CA ALA A 313 -6.73 50.13 -1.01
C ALA A 313 -7.94 50.69 -0.24
N ASP A 314 -9.05 50.97 -0.92
CA ASP A 314 -10.31 51.41 -0.30
C ASP A 314 -11.05 50.26 0.42
N VAL A 315 -10.75 49.02 0.03
CA VAL A 315 -11.28 47.81 0.68
C VAL A 315 -10.47 47.47 1.93
N ASP A 316 -9.15 47.54 1.81
CA ASP A 316 -8.19 47.27 2.88
C ASP A 316 -6.92 48.07 2.59
N SER A 317 -6.51 48.95 3.51
CA SER A 317 -5.32 49.81 3.32
C SER A 317 -4.02 49.01 3.16
N ALA A 318 -4.04 47.72 3.50
CA ALA A 318 -2.93 46.80 3.28
C ALA A 318 -2.72 46.43 1.80
N PHE A 319 -3.67 46.74 0.91
CA PHE A 319 -3.46 46.61 -0.53
C PHE A 319 -2.52 47.72 -0.98
N GLU A 320 -1.25 47.36 -1.25
CA GLU A 320 -0.23 48.32 -1.69
C GLU A 320 -0.35 48.63 -3.19
N GLY A 321 -0.30 49.92 -3.56
CA GLY A 321 -0.26 50.42 -4.93
C GLY A 321 -1.59 50.97 -5.47
N ASP A 322 -1.54 51.59 -6.66
CA ASP A 322 -2.71 52.13 -7.37
C ASP A 322 -3.46 51.03 -8.16
N VAL A 323 -3.67 49.86 -7.54
CA VAL A 323 -4.40 48.79 -8.21
C VAL A 323 -5.89 48.93 -8.02
N PHE A 324 -6.59 49.19 -9.11
CA PHE A 324 -8.03 49.37 -9.15
C PHE A 324 -8.71 48.28 -9.97
N TYR A 325 -10.01 48.13 -9.77
CA TYR A 325 -10.80 47.24 -10.61
C TYR A 325 -10.93 47.84 -12.02
N ALA A 326 -10.26 47.25 -13.01
CA ALA A 326 -10.25 47.75 -14.39
C ALA A 326 -11.52 47.41 -15.18
N GLY A 327 -12.41 46.61 -14.59
CA GLY A 327 -13.62 46.11 -15.24
C GLY A 327 -13.37 44.82 -16.02
N SER A 328 -14.45 44.26 -16.57
CA SER A 328 -14.40 43.00 -17.34
C SER A 328 -13.70 41.84 -16.62
N LYS A 329 -13.80 41.79 -15.29
CA LYS A 329 -13.17 40.79 -14.42
C LYS A 329 -11.64 40.90 -14.32
N VAL A 330 -11.06 42.07 -14.54
CA VAL A 330 -9.60 42.26 -14.48
C VAL A 330 -9.24 43.43 -13.54
N LEU A 331 -8.10 43.33 -12.88
CA LEU A 331 -7.46 44.43 -12.14
C LEU A 331 -6.52 45.25 -13.05
N SER A 332 -6.16 46.47 -12.65
CA SER A 332 -5.26 47.33 -13.45
C SER A 332 -3.85 46.77 -13.67
N ASN A 333 -3.43 45.79 -12.86
CA ASN A 333 -2.17 45.05 -13.02
C ASN A 333 -2.28 43.83 -13.95
N GLY A 334 -3.43 43.59 -14.58
CA GLY A 334 -3.67 42.46 -15.48
C GLY A 334 -4.11 41.17 -14.80
N LEU A 335 -4.34 41.16 -13.48
CA LEU A 335 -4.85 39.98 -12.78
C LEU A 335 -6.33 39.74 -13.13
N GLU A 336 -6.63 38.63 -13.78
CA GLU A 336 -8.00 38.17 -13.99
C GLU A 336 -8.60 37.59 -12.71
N LEU A 337 -9.82 38.00 -12.40
CA LEU A 337 -10.57 37.65 -11.21
C LEU A 337 -11.64 36.60 -11.54
N ALA A 338 -11.82 35.65 -10.63
CA ALA A 338 -12.86 34.64 -10.70
C ALA A 338 -13.48 34.42 -9.32
N ASP A 339 -14.76 34.02 -9.29
CA ASP A 339 -15.42 33.60 -8.06
C ASP A 339 -14.58 32.55 -7.32
N GLY A 340 -14.41 32.75 -6.02
CA GLY A 340 -13.60 31.89 -5.15
C GLY A 340 -12.12 32.25 -5.05
N MET A 341 -11.59 33.13 -5.91
CA MET A 341 -10.18 33.55 -5.88
C MET A 341 -9.83 34.24 -4.55
N MET A 342 -8.63 33.97 -4.02
CA MET A 342 -8.16 34.54 -2.75
C MET A 342 -7.05 35.55 -3.02
N LEU A 343 -7.28 36.79 -2.60
CA LEU A 343 -6.40 37.94 -2.76
C LEU A 343 -5.69 38.26 -1.45
N MET A 344 -4.37 38.44 -1.54
CA MET A 344 -3.48 38.75 -0.42
C MET A 344 -3.00 40.21 -0.55
N PRO A 345 -3.32 41.11 0.39
CA PRO A 345 -2.94 42.51 0.28
C PRO A 345 -1.44 42.78 0.21
N HIS A 346 -0.62 42.06 0.99
CA HIS A 346 0.83 42.27 1.07
C HIS A 346 1.65 41.54 -0.03
N THR A 347 1.02 40.68 -0.83
CA THR A 347 1.71 39.83 -1.83
C THR A 347 1.24 40.12 -3.24
N PHE A 348 0.72 41.34 -3.46
CA PHE A 348 -0.26 41.69 -4.49
C PHE A 348 0.13 41.44 -5.96
N ALA A 349 1.39 41.07 -6.24
CA ALA A 349 1.77 40.54 -7.55
C ALA A 349 1.16 39.15 -7.84
N ASN A 350 0.98 38.30 -6.82
CA ASN A 350 0.59 36.89 -6.97
C ASN A 350 -0.63 36.55 -6.08
N SER A 351 -1.60 35.83 -6.64
CA SER A 351 -2.73 35.30 -5.84
C SER A 351 -2.27 34.15 -4.92
N TYR A 352 -3.02 33.85 -3.85
CA TYR A 352 -2.69 32.70 -3.00
C TYR A 352 -2.67 31.38 -3.79
N GLN A 353 -3.60 31.22 -4.75
CA GLN A 353 -3.63 30.08 -5.66
C GLN A 353 -2.38 30.00 -6.54
N GLU A 354 -1.83 31.13 -6.97
CA GLU A 354 -0.60 31.16 -7.76
C GLU A 354 0.60 30.61 -6.97
N LEU A 355 0.75 31.00 -5.71
CA LEU A 355 1.78 30.45 -4.82
C LEU A 355 1.65 28.92 -4.66
N MET A 356 0.42 28.42 -4.56
CA MET A 356 0.18 26.97 -4.50
C MET A 356 0.54 26.25 -5.81
N ILE A 357 0.31 26.88 -6.96
CA ILE A 357 0.69 26.32 -8.27
C ILE A 357 2.21 26.30 -8.42
N GLU A 358 2.88 27.40 -8.05
CA GLU A 358 4.33 27.50 -8.06
C GLU A 358 4.98 26.42 -7.17
N ASP A 359 4.53 26.30 -5.91
CA ASP A 359 5.03 25.29 -4.97
C ASP A 359 4.77 23.85 -5.46
N ALA A 360 3.63 23.60 -6.14
CA ALA A 360 3.33 22.30 -6.75
C ALA A 360 4.27 21.97 -7.91
N ILE A 361 4.57 22.95 -8.77
CA ILE A 361 5.53 22.81 -9.88
C ILE A 361 6.93 22.56 -9.32
N ASP A 362 7.32 23.29 -8.28
CA ASP A 362 8.63 23.15 -7.65
C ASP A 362 8.85 21.77 -7.03
N LYS A 363 7.88 21.30 -6.25
CA LYS A 363 7.88 19.94 -5.71
C LYS A 363 7.86 18.88 -6.80
N HIS A 364 7.11 19.11 -7.88
CA HIS A 364 7.12 18.20 -9.01
C HIS A 364 8.52 18.03 -9.59
N PHE A 365 9.24 19.12 -9.88
CA PHE A 365 10.60 19.01 -10.46
C PHE A 365 11.64 18.44 -9.49
N ILE A 366 11.47 18.65 -8.18
CA ILE A 366 12.31 17.98 -7.16
C ILE A 366 12.07 16.47 -7.22
N LYS A 367 10.81 16.04 -7.21
CA LYS A 367 10.44 14.62 -7.30
C LYS A 367 10.81 14.01 -8.64
N GLU A 368 10.59 14.73 -9.74
CA GLU A 368 10.92 14.29 -11.09
C GLU A 368 12.41 13.98 -11.20
N TRP A 369 13.28 14.86 -10.71
CA TRP A 369 14.71 14.59 -10.67
C TRP A 369 15.06 13.39 -9.79
N GLU A 370 14.56 13.31 -8.55
CA GLU A 370 14.78 12.18 -7.63
C GLU A 370 14.38 10.83 -8.26
N LEU A 371 13.26 10.81 -8.97
CA LEU A 371 12.68 9.60 -9.57
C LEU A 371 13.30 9.25 -10.94
N PHE A 372 13.85 10.23 -11.65
CA PHE A 372 14.56 10.03 -12.91
C PHE A 372 16.03 9.63 -12.70
N SER A 373 16.67 10.17 -11.66
CA SER A 373 18.10 9.96 -11.34
C SER A 373 18.36 8.86 -10.31
N ARG A 374 17.47 7.87 -10.24
CA ARG A 374 17.59 6.76 -9.27
C ARG A 374 18.97 6.07 -9.37
N PRO A 375 19.61 5.75 -8.23
CA PRO A 375 20.96 5.20 -8.21
C PRO A 375 21.02 3.81 -8.86
N ASN A 376 22.23 3.34 -9.19
CA ASN A 376 22.50 2.00 -9.75
C ASN A 376 21.89 1.70 -11.12
N ASN A 377 21.57 2.73 -11.92
CA ASN A 377 20.74 2.53 -13.11
C ASN A 377 19.44 1.77 -12.79
N GLN A 378 18.90 1.97 -11.58
CA GLN A 378 17.57 1.49 -11.27
C GLN A 378 16.59 2.10 -12.30
N PRO A 379 15.57 1.34 -12.74
CA PRO A 379 14.66 1.86 -13.75
C PRO A 379 13.94 3.10 -13.24
N LYS A 380 13.79 4.08 -14.12
CA LYS A 380 13.24 5.40 -13.79
C LYS A 380 11.78 5.29 -13.39
N ILE A 381 11.30 6.25 -12.62
CA ILE A 381 9.88 6.39 -12.30
C ILE A 381 9.40 7.72 -12.87
N LYS A 382 8.32 7.70 -13.67
CA LYS A 382 7.73 8.93 -14.19
C LYS A 382 6.87 9.58 -13.13
N ALA A 383 7.16 10.83 -12.76
CA ALA A 383 6.39 11.58 -11.77
C ALA A 383 5.13 12.21 -12.39
N LEU A 384 4.01 12.22 -11.67
CA LEU A 384 2.77 12.90 -12.06
C LEU A 384 2.31 13.86 -10.96
N THR A 385 1.75 14.99 -11.38
CA THR A 385 1.09 15.98 -10.52
C THR A 385 -0.37 16.12 -10.87
N LEU A 386 -1.23 16.12 -9.85
CA LEU A 386 -2.68 16.28 -10.00
C LEU A 386 -3.15 17.56 -9.29
N PHE A 387 -3.79 18.45 -10.04
CA PHE A 387 -4.45 19.66 -9.56
C PHE A 387 -5.94 19.43 -9.44
N PHE A 388 -6.50 19.67 -8.25
CA PHE A 388 -7.94 19.76 -8.05
C PHE A 388 -8.38 21.21 -8.12
N ILE A 389 -9.20 21.50 -9.13
CA ILE A 389 -9.66 22.85 -9.45
C ILE A 389 -11.15 23.02 -9.17
N ASP A 390 -11.58 24.25 -8.97
CA ASP A 390 -13.00 24.56 -8.74
C ASP A 390 -13.73 24.89 -10.05
N SER A 391 -13.14 25.75 -10.88
CA SER A 391 -13.70 26.17 -12.16
C SER A 391 -13.00 25.47 -13.33
N ILE A 392 -13.75 24.74 -14.14
CA ILE A 392 -13.23 24.18 -15.40
C ILE A 392 -12.89 25.30 -16.37
N ALA A 393 -13.72 26.34 -16.41
CA ALA A 393 -13.59 27.44 -17.35
C ALA A 393 -12.27 28.18 -17.18
N SER A 394 -11.76 28.30 -15.94
CA SER A 394 -10.48 29.00 -15.68
C SER A 394 -9.26 28.26 -16.21
N TYR A 395 -9.33 26.95 -16.40
CA TYR A 395 -8.24 26.16 -17.02
C TYR A 395 -8.51 25.89 -18.50
N ARG A 396 -9.77 25.67 -18.88
CA ARG A 396 -10.09 25.15 -20.21
C ARG A 396 -9.96 26.21 -21.30
N LYS A 397 -10.40 27.41 -21.00
CA LYS A 397 -10.29 28.54 -21.91
C LYS A 397 -8.82 28.86 -22.17
N LYS A 398 -8.48 29.20 -23.42
CA LYS A 398 -7.10 29.61 -23.77
C LYS A 398 -6.70 30.86 -23.01
N ASP A 399 -7.66 31.76 -22.80
CA ASP A 399 -7.60 32.96 -21.97
C ASP A 399 -8.01 32.70 -20.51
N GLY A 400 -8.02 31.45 -20.04
CA GLY A 400 -8.35 31.15 -18.65
C GLY A 400 -7.19 31.48 -17.71
N TRP A 401 -7.43 32.31 -16.69
CA TRP A 401 -6.40 32.71 -15.71
C TRP A 401 -5.55 31.54 -15.17
N LEU A 402 -6.16 30.40 -14.83
CA LEU A 402 -5.45 29.27 -14.22
C LEU A 402 -4.50 28.63 -15.22
N ARG A 403 -4.93 28.51 -16.48
CA ARG A 403 -4.10 27.99 -17.56
C ARG A 403 -2.91 28.91 -17.84
N LEU A 404 -3.18 30.20 -18.03
CA LEU A 404 -2.14 31.20 -18.32
C LEU A 404 -1.10 31.27 -17.20
N THR A 405 -1.56 31.32 -15.94
CA THR A 405 -0.66 31.33 -14.77
C THR A 405 0.17 30.05 -14.70
N PHE A 406 -0.45 28.87 -14.89
CA PHE A 406 0.26 27.60 -14.89
C PHE A 406 1.32 27.51 -16.00
N GLU A 407 0.96 27.85 -17.24
CA GLU A 407 1.87 27.79 -18.39
C GLU A 407 3.05 28.75 -18.22
N ARG A 408 2.81 29.96 -17.72
CA ARG A 408 3.87 30.95 -17.43
C ARG A 408 4.84 30.44 -16.36
N LEU A 409 4.33 29.93 -15.24
CA LEU A 409 5.16 29.40 -14.16
C LEU A 409 5.95 28.15 -14.61
N LEU A 410 5.30 27.26 -15.37
CA LEU A 410 5.94 26.06 -15.89
C LEU A 410 7.06 26.39 -16.89
N LEU A 411 6.85 27.38 -17.77
CA LEU A 411 7.86 27.83 -18.72
C LEU A 411 9.11 28.34 -17.99
N ALA A 412 8.93 29.23 -17.00
CA ALA A 412 10.03 29.77 -16.21
C ALA A 412 10.80 28.65 -15.48
N LYS A 413 10.08 27.68 -14.90
CA LYS A 413 10.73 26.56 -14.21
C LYS A 413 11.50 25.64 -15.16
N LEU A 414 10.93 25.30 -16.32
CA LEU A 414 11.59 24.46 -17.33
C LEU A 414 12.89 25.11 -17.81
N GLN A 415 12.88 26.40 -18.14
CA GLN A 415 14.07 27.13 -18.58
C GLN A 415 15.16 27.14 -17.52
N SER A 416 14.80 27.42 -16.26
CA SER A 416 15.74 27.37 -15.13
C SER A 416 16.32 25.97 -14.94
N ARG A 417 15.49 24.92 -14.98
CA ARG A 417 15.96 23.54 -14.80
C ARG A 417 16.84 23.05 -15.96
N ILE A 418 16.53 23.42 -17.19
CA ILE A 418 17.38 23.11 -18.35
C ILE A 418 18.77 23.72 -18.15
N ALA A 419 18.85 25.01 -17.77
CA ALA A 419 20.12 25.68 -17.54
C ALA A 419 20.95 25.06 -16.41
N ASP A 420 20.30 24.52 -15.37
CA ASP A 420 20.98 23.80 -14.29
C ASP A 420 21.53 22.45 -14.75
N ILE A 421 20.73 21.64 -15.47
CA ILE A 421 21.12 20.31 -15.91
C ILE A 421 22.16 20.36 -17.04
N GLU A 422 22.17 21.40 -17.88
CA GLU A 422 23.19 21.59 -18.91
C GLU A 422 24.62 21.74 -18.36
N LYS A 423 24.77 22.09 -17.08
CA LYS A 423 26.07 22.17 -16.39
C LYS A 423 26.61 20.79 -15.98
N MET A 424 25.76 19.75 -15.99
CA MET A 424 26.11 18.38 -15.63
C MET A 424 26.51 17.57 -16.88
N SER A 425 27.43 16.61 -16.73
CA SER A 425 28.02 15.90 -17.88
C SER A 425 27.77 14.39 -17.91
N ASP A 426 27.17 13.83 -16.85
CA ASP A 426 26.87 12.41 -16.75
C ASP A 426 25.73 11.97 -17.70
N ALA A 427 25.64 10.66 -17.93
CA ALA A 427 24.69 10.10 -18.88
C ALA A 427 23.21 10.29 -18.48
N ILE A 428 22.91 10.26 -17.18
CA ILE A 428 21.55 10.41 -16.66
C ILE A 428 21.08 11.85 -16.88
N SER A 429 21.94 12.83 -16.58
CA SER A 429 21.68 14.25 -16.82
C SER A 429 21.43 14.56 -18.30
N LYS A 430 22.20 13.94 -19.22
CA LYS A 430 21.98 14.12 -20.67
C LYS A 430 20.62 13.59 -21.13
N ASP A 431 20.21 12.43 -20.63
CA ASP A 431 18.91 11.85 -21.01
C ASP A 431 17.75 12.65 -20.40
N TYR A 432 17.91 13.13 -19.16
CA TYR A 432 16.94 14.02 -18.52
C TYR A 432 16.83 15.37 -19.24
N LEU A 433 17.95 15.93 -19.68
CA LEU A 433 17.97 17.14 -20.51
C LEU A 433 17.18 16.96 -21.80
N GLY A 434 17.29 15.79 -22.45
CA GLY A 434 16.47 15.44 -23.60
C GLY A 434 14.97 15.48 -23.29
N TYR A 435 14.57 14.94 -22.14
CA TYR A 435 13.18 14.98 -21.68
C TYR A 435 12.69 16.40 -21.37
N LEU A 436 13.51 17.24 -20.73
CA LEU A 436 13.18 18.63 -20.42
C LEU A 436 13.06 19.48 -21.70
N LYS A 437 13.96 19.29 -22.67
CA LYS A 437 13.88 19.99 -23.98
C LYS A 437 12.64 19.60 -24.76
N ALA A 438 12.27 18.31 -24.76
CA ALA A 438 11.02 17.86 -25.34
C ALA A 438 9.80 18.46 -24.62
N SER A 439 9.85 18.57 -23.29
CA SER A 439 8.81 19.20 -22.47
C SER A 439 8.63 20.68 -22.79
N LEU A 440 9.72 21.42 -22.97
CA LEU A 440 9.70 22.82 -23.37
C LEU A 440 9.10 23.00 -24.77
N CYS A 441 9.52 22.17 -25.73
CA CYS A 441 8.99 22.21 -27.08
C CYS A 441 7.48 21.93 -27.12
N ASP A 442 7.01 20.97 -26.33
CA ASP A 442 5.59 20.62 -26.26
C ASP A 442 4.74 21.70 -25.56
N LEU A 443 5.27 22.36 -24.52
CA LEU A 443 4.59 23.51 -23.88
C LEU A 443 4.40 24.69 -24.85
N GLN A 444 5.35 24.88 -25.77
CA GLN A 444 5.33 25.95 -26.78
C GLN A 444 4.54 25.56 -28.05
N ALA A 445 4.22 24.27 -28.24
CA ALA A 445 3.43 23.80 -29.37
C ALA A 445 1.94 24.11 -29.17
N ASP A 446 1.17 24.25 -30.25
CA ASP A 446 -0.28 24.52 -30.18
C ASP A 446 -1.07 23.43 -29.43
N THR A 447 -0.54 22.20 -29.39
CA THR A 447 -1.19 21.03 -28.78
C THR A 447 -1.00 20.94 -27.27
N GLN A 448 0.08 21.50 -26.71
CA GLN A 448 0.40 21.55 -25.28
C GLN A 448 0.09 20.26 -24.51
N SER A 449 0.66 19.13 -24.95
CA SER A 449 0.25 17.81 -24.43
C SER A 449 0.77 17.48 -23.01
N ILE A 450 1.74 18.28 -22.53
CA ILE A 450 2.40 18.21 -21.22
C ILE A 450 1.43 18.35 -20.04
N HIS A 451 0.35 19.12 -20.23
CA HIS A 451 -0.75 19.22 -19.29
C HIS A 451 -2.09 18.84 -19.93
N ALA A 452 -2.99 18.27 -19.14
CA ALA A 452 -4.32 17.86 -19.61
C ALA A 452 -5.37 18.08 -18.53
N GLY A 453 -6.58 18.45 -18.95
CA GLY A 453 -7.72 18.65 -18.06
C GLY A 453 -8.79 17.59 -18.27
N TYR A 454 -9.42 17.16 -17.17
CA TYR A 454 -10.39 16.09 -17.10
C TYR A 454 -11.61 16.46 -16.22
N PHE A 455 -12.76 16.76 -16.82
CA PHE A 455 -13.77 17.68 -16.29
C PHE A 455 -15.25 17.27 -16.41
N GLY A 456 -15.62 16.22 -17.12
CA GLY A 456 -16.98 15.67 -17.22
C GLY A 456 -17.98 16.47 -18.05
N GLU A 457 -17.71 17.75 -18.35
CA GLU A 457 -18.68 18.66 -19.00
C GLU A 457 -18.72 18.58 -20.53
N ASP A 458 -17.82 17.81 -21.15
CA ASP A 458 -17.64 17.81 -22.61
C ASP A 458 -18.78 17.21 -23.42
N ARG A 459 -19.64 16.42 -22.78
CA ARG A 459 -20.71 15.71 -23.49
C ARG A 459 -22.09 15.91 -22.85
N GLY A 460 -22.18 16.79 -21.85
CA GLY A 460 -23.35 16.98 -21.00
C GLY A 460 -23.08 16.51 -19.58
N SER A 461 -23.94 16.90 -18.64
CA SER A 461 -23.84 16.50 -17.23
C SER A 461 -24.48 15.13 -16.95
N SER A 462 -24.63 14.28 -17.97
CA SER A 462 -25.24 12.97 -17.82
C SER A 462 -24.22 11.95 -17.30
N ALA A 463 -24.69 10.89 -16.63
CA ALA A 463 -23.81 9.84 -16.10
C ALA A 463 -23.04 9.09 -17.22
N ASP A 464 -23.58 9.07 -18.44
CA ASP A 464 -22.94 8.45 -19.61
C ASP A 464 -21.70 9.25 -20.08
N ASP A 465 -21.69 10.58 -19.87
CA ASP A 465 -20.63 11.49 -20.30
C ASP A 465 -19.42 11.45 -19.37
N ILE A 466 -19.68 11.44 -18.07
CA ILE A 466 -18.67 11.23 -17.02
C ILE A 466 -17.96 9.88 -17.24
N GLN A 467 -18.71 8.85 -17.65
CA GLN A 467 -18.17 7.52 -17.90
C GLN A 467 -17.14 7.51 -19.03
N ALA A 468 -17.45 8.14 -20.16
CA ALA A 468 -16.60 8.14 -21.33
C ALA A 468 -15.26 8.87 -21.09
N GLU A 469 -15.23 9.85 -20.20
CA GLU A 469 -14.02 10.59 -19.89
C GLU A 469 -13.15 9.89 -18.84
N VAL A 470 -13.77 9.29 -17.82
CA VAL A 470 -13.05 8.39 -16.91
C VAL A 470 -12.44 7.23 -17.70
N ASP A 471 -13.13 6.73 -18.72
CA ASP A 471 -12.61 5.71 -19.63
C ASP A 471 -11.37 6.20 -20.41
N ASP A 472 -11.36 7.44 -20.93
CA ASP A 472 -10.17 8.02 -21.60
C ASP A 472 -8.98 8.20 -20.64
N ILE A 473 -9.21 8.65 -19.39
CA ILE A 473 -8.17 8.76 -18.35
C ILE A 473 -7.57 7.39 -18.05
N LEU A 474 -8.42 6.38 -17.89
CA LEU A 474 -8.02 5.03 -17.51
C LEU A 474 -7.36 4.27 -18.66
N HIS A 475 -7.86 4.42 -19.90
CA HIS A 475 -7.25 3.84 -21.11
C HIS A 475 -5.86 4.40 -21.38
N ASN A 476 -5.62 5.69 -21.10
CA ASN A 476 -4.31 6.31 -21.29
C ASN A 476 -3.35 6.11 -20.11
N LYS A 477 -3.71 5.33 -19.08
CA LYS A 477 -2.89 5.10 -17.88
C LYS A 477 -1.50 4.57 -18.21
N THR A 478 -1.37 3.65 -19.17
CA THR A 478 -0.05 3.12 -19.58
C THR A 478 0.81 4.17 -20.27
N LYS A 479 0.21 5.10 -21.03
CA LYS A 479 0.93 6.23 -21.66
C LYS A 479 1.36 7.26 -20.62
N LEU A 480 0.51 7.55 -19.62
CA LEU A 480 0.85 8.44 -18.51
C LEU A 480 2.05 7.96 -17.71
N LEU A 481 2.25 6.63 -17.60
CA LEU A 481 3.36 6.02 -16.88
C LEU A 481 4.64 5.87 -17.72
N SER A 482 4.55 6.00 -19.05
CA SER A 482 5.68 5.78 -19.96
C SER A 482 6.44 7.09 -20.25
N PHE A 483 7.76 7.03 -20.32
CA PHE A 483 8.59 8.16 -20.77
C PHE A 483 8.64 8.30 -22.29
N LYS A 484 8.54 7.18 -23.02
CA LYS A 484 8.60 7.14 -24.49
C LYS A 484 7.45 6.34 -25.07
N ASP A 485 7.04 6.68 -26.28
CA ASP A 485 6.09 5.89 -27.08
C ASP A 485 6.79 4.68 -27.75
N GLY A 486 6.06 3.96 -28.62
CA GLY A 486 6.61 2.81 -29.34
C GLY A 486 7.64 3.17 -30.42
N GLU A 487 7.73 4.44 -30.80
CA GLU A 487 8.64 4.97 -31.83
C GLU A 487 9.88 5.64 -31.20
N GLY A 488 9.90 5.79 -29.87
CA GLY A 488 11.00 6.38 -29.12
C GLY A 488 10.84 7.87 -28.84
N ASN A 489 9.70 8.48 -29.20
CA ASN A 489 9.43 9.90 -28.92
C ASN A 489 9.07 10.10 -27.45
N TRP A 490 9.43 11.25 -26.89
CA TRP A 490 9.14 11.58 -25.49
C TRP A 490 7.65 11.82 -25.24
N LEU A 491 7.12 11.20 -24.18
CA LEU A 491 5.79 11.43 -23.65
C LEU A 491 5.86 12.39 -22.46
N THR A 492 5.61 13.66 -22.72
CA THR A 492 5.79 14.79 -21.79
C THR A 492 4.66 14.95 -20.78
N ARG A 493 3.45 14.44 -21.08
CA ARG A 493 2.27 14.58 -20.23
C ARG A 493 2.51 14.12 -18.79
N ARG A 494 2.37 15.06 -17.84
CA ARG A 494 2.56 14.79 -16.40
C ARG A 494 1.84 15.72 -15.43
N PHE A 495 1.25 16.81 -15.90
CA PHE A 495 0.42 17.70 -15.09
C PHE A 495 -1.05 17.51 -15.47
N LEU A 496 -1.89 17.16 -14.49
CA LEU A 496 -3.26 16.76 -14.71
C LEU A 496 -4.18 17.67 -13.91
N PHE A 497 -5.26 18.16 -14.52
CA PHE A 497 -6.24 19.04 -13.89
C PHE A 497 -7.59 18.33 -13.82
N SER A 498 -8.25 18.35 -12.67
CA SER A 498 -9.54 17.68 -12.51
C SER A 498 -10.46 18.36 -11.50
N LYS A 499 -11.77 18.12 -11.64
CA LYS A 499 -12.77 18.48 -10.63
C LYS A 499 -12.68 17.55 -9.43
N TRP A 500 -12.91 18.10 -8.24
CA TRP A 500 -12.99 17.32 -6.99
C TRP A 500 -14.05 16.22 -7.00
N THR A 501 -15.14 16.38 -7.77
CA THR A 501 -16.19 15.36 -7.92
C THR A 501 -15.68 14.10 -8.62
N LEU A 502 -14.66 14.24 -9.47
CA LEU A 502 -14.01 13.14 -10.17
C LEU A 502 -12.84 12.55 -9.40
N ARG A 503 -12.62 12.97 -8.14
CA ARG A 503 -11.60 12.37 -7.27
C ARG A 503 -11.72 10.85 -7.28
N GLU A 504 -12.94 10.30 -7.36
CA GLU A 504 -13.17 8.86 -7.34
C GLU A 504 -12.61 8.06 -8.54
N GLY A 505 -12.32 8.72 -9.66
CA GLY A 505 -11.74 8.08 -10.87
C GLY A 505 -10.22 8.10 -10.91
N TRP A 506 -9.57 8.87 -10.06
CA TRP A 506 -8.11 8.95 -10.02
C TRP A 506 -7.53 7.76 -9.26
N ASP A 507 -6.73 6.98 -9.96
CA ASP A 507 -6.10 5.79 -9.41
C ASP A 507 -4.77 5.48 -10.12
N ASN A 508 -3.81 6.40 -10.04
CA ASN A 508 -2.52 6.27 -10.69
C ASN A 508 -1.38 6.17 -9.64
N PRO A 509 -0.59 5.07 -9.66
CA PRO A 509 0.46 4.84 -8.67
C PRO A 509 1.59 5.88 -8.71
N ASN A 510 1.75 6.60 -9.81
CA ASN A 510 2.86 7.54 -10.00
C ASN A 510 2.47 9.01 -9.76
N VAL A 511 1.31 9.26 -9.13
CA VAL A 511 1.00 10.58 -8.58
C VAL A 511 1.85 10.81 -7.34
N PHE A 512 2.74 11.81 -7.40
CA PHE A 512 3.63 12.19 -6.31
C PHE A 512 3.29 13.55 -5.72
N VAL A 513 2.57 14.39 -6.47
CA VAL A 513 2.11 15.69 -5.98
C VAL A 513 0.61 15.81 -6.24
N ILE A 514 -0.15 16.18 -5.21
CA ILE A 514 -1.55 16.59 -5.34
C ILE A 514 -1.66 18.01 -4.82
N CYS A 515 -2.16 18.92 -5.64
CA CYS A 515 -2.41 20.30 -5.25
C CYS A 515 -3.91 20.61 -5.28
N LYS A 516 -4.45 20.98 -4.12
CA LYS A 516 -5.87 21.25 -3.93
C LYS A 516 -6.12 22.75 -3.90
N LEU A 517 -6.51 23.33 -5.04
CA LEU A 517 -6.71 24.79 -5.20
C LEU A 517 -8.04 25.31 -4.65
N ARG A 518 -8.83 24.48 -3.98
CA ARG A 518 -10.15 24.82 -3.42
C ARG A 518 -10.27 24.43 -1.95
N THR A 519 -11.08 25.18 -1.23
CA THR A 519 -11.46 24.86 0.14
C THR A 519 -12.59 23.82 0.16
N SER A 520 -12.51 22.88 1.09
CA SER A 520 -13.48 21.77 1.20
C SER A 520 -14.90 22.28 1.51
N GLY A 521 -15.91 21.69 0.87
CA GLY A 521 -17.26 21.61 1.46
C GLY A 521 -17.32 20.49 2.52
N SER A 522 -18.38 20.44 3.32
CA SER A 522 -18.51 19.62 4.55
C SER A 522 -18.16 18.12 4.43
N GLU A 523 -17.61 17.62 5.54
CA GLU A 523 -17.47 16.22 6.02
C GLU A 523 -17.29 15.10 4.99
N ASN A 524 -16.08 14.97 4.43
CA ASN A 524 -15.60 13.69 3.92
C ASN A 524 -14.30 13.33 4.66
N SER A 525 -14.06 12.03 4.89
CA SER A 525 -12.86 11.56 5.59
C SER A 525 -11.58 11.98 4.84
N LYS A 526 -10.63 12.59 5.56
CA LYS A 526 -9.35 13.06 5.03
C LYS A 526 -8.50 11.92 4.48
N ILE A 527 -8.57 10.72 5.05
CA ILE A 527 -7.83 9.56 4.52
C ILE A 527 -8.27 9.20 3.10
N GLN A 528 -9.57 9.37 2.78
CA GLN A 528 -10.10 9.11 1.45
C GLN A 528 -9.68 10.19 0.44
N GLU A 529 -9.47 11.43 0.90
CA GLU A 529 -8.95 12.53 0.07
C GLU A 529 -7.53 12.22 -0.44
N VAL A 530 -6.66 11.70 0.43
CA VAL A 530 -5.27 11.36 0.10
C VAL A 530 -5.12 9.98 -0.55
N GLY A 531 -6.05 9.06 -0.27
CA GLY A 531 -5.95 7.61 -0.55
C GLY A 531 -5.63 7.19 -1.98
N ARG A 532 -5.82 8.09 -2.95
CA ARG A 532 -5.64 7.81 -4.38
C ARG A 532 -4.22 8.07 -4.89
N GLY A 533 -3.48 8.95 -4.20
CA GLY A 533 -2.05 9.12 -4.40
C GLY A 533 -1.21 8.12 -3.60
N LEU A 534 -1.82 7.37 -2.67
CA LEU A 534 -1.12 6.51 -1.70
C LEU A 534 -0.55 5.22 -2.27
N ARG A 535 -0.92 4.81 -3.48
CA ARG A 535 -0.36 3.58 -4.07
C ARG A 535 1.14 3.70 -4.29
N LEU A 536 1.85 2.62 -4.02
CA LEU A 536 3.27 2.51 -4.34
C LEU A 536 3.49 2.70 -5.86
N PRO A 537 4.56 3.41 -6.26
CA PRO A 537 4.82 3.73 -7.65
C PRO A 537 5.23 2.52 -8.47
N VAL A 538 5.16 2.66 -9.79
CA VAL A 538 5.70 1.70 -10.76
C VAL A 538 6.83 2.31 -11.56
N ASP A 539 7.86 1.51 -11.82
CA ASP A 539 9.01 1.89 -12.63
C ASP A 539 8.70 1.84 -14.14
N GLU A 540 9.60 2.34 -14.98
CA GLU A 540 9.45 2.36 -16.44
C GLU A 540 9.39 0.96 -17.08
N LYS A 541 9.78 -0.07 -16.32
CA LYS A 541 9.62 -1.49 -16.69
C LYS A 541 8.27 -2.05 -16.23
N GLY A 542 7.44 -1.24 -15.58
CA GLY A 542 6.12 -1.59 -15.10
C GLY A 542 6.09 -2.46 -13.85
N ARG A 543 7.19 -2.53 -13.09
CA ARG A 543 7.25 -3.24 -11.80
C ARG A 543 6.94 -2.28 -10.66
N ARG A 544 6.34 -2.78 -9.58
CA ARG A 544 6.05 -1.98 -8.40
C ARG A 544 7.34 -1.77 -7.61
N VAL A 545 7.54 -0.56 -7.11
CA VAL A 545 8.70 -0.21 -6.30
C VAL A 545 8.28 -0.16 -4.84
N THR A 546 8.90 -1.00 -4.00
CA THR A 546 8.57 -1.11 -2.58
C THR A 546 9.17 0.04 -1.76
N GLN A 547 8.68 0.24 -0.55
CA GLN A 547 9.24 1.24 0.37
C GLN A 547 10.69 0.94 0.77
N ASP A 548 11.10 -0.33 0.75
CA ASP A 548 12.49 -0.74 1.03
C ASP A 548 13.44 -0.40 -0.12
N GLU A 549 12.92 -0.37 -1.36
CA GLU A 549 13.70 0.03 -2.54
C GLU A 549 13.78 1.55 -2.69
N PHE A 550 12.66 2.24 -2.44
CA PHE A 550 12.55 3.69 -2.54
C PHE A 550 11.46 4.20 -1.59
N VAL A 551 11.86 5.09 -0.66
CA VAL A 551 10.94 5.65 0.34
C VAL A 551 10.00 6.66 -0.32
N SER A 552 8.95 6.16 -0.96
CA SER A 552 8.01 6.96 -1.73
C SER A 552 7.06 7.74 -0.82
N ARG A 553 6.91 9.04 -1.12
CA ARG A 553 6.07 9.99 -0.37
C ARG A 553 5.23 10.83 -1.34
N LEU A 554 4.02 11.15 -0.91
CA LEU A 554 3.06 12.00 -1.61
C LEU A 554 3.10 13.40 -1.02
N ASP A 555 3.49 14.39 -1.82
CA ASP A 555 3.34 15.80 -1.48
C ASP A 555 1.87 16.21 -1.67
N PHE A 556 1.21 16.56 -0.58
CA PHE A 556 -0.20 16.98 -0.57
C PHE A 556 -0.29 18.46 -0.19
N LEU A 557 -0.54 19.31 -1.18
CA LEU A 557 -0.65 20.75 -1.02
C LEU A 557 -2.10 21.14 -0.76
N ILE A 558 -2.31 21.85 0.34
CA ILE A 558 -3.61 22.32 0.81
C ILE A 558 -3.63 23.84 0.96
N GLY A 559 -4.83 24.41 1.09
CA GLY A 559 -4.99 25.81 1.46
C GLY A 559 -4.67 26.05 2.93
N TYR A 560 -4.31 27.29 3.28
CA TYR A 560 -3.95 27.70 4.65
C TYR A 560 -5.11 27.52 5.64
N ASP A 561 -6.34 27.62 5.17
CA ASP A 561 -7.56 27.36 5.95
C ASP A 561 -7.67 25.90 6.41
N GLU A 562 -6.98 24.97 5.74
CA GLU A 562 -6.88 23.56 6.13
C GLU A 562 -5.59 23.24 6.89
N ARG A 563 -4.84 24.20 7.46
CA ARG A 563 -3.55 23.93 8.14
C ARG A 563 -3.57 22.81 9.20
N ASP A 564 -4.71 22.58 9.85
CA ASP A 564 -4.90 21.51 10.84
C ASP A 564 -5.11 20.12 10.21
N PHE A 565 -5.07 20.01 8.87
CA PHE A 565 -5.34 18.79 8.11
C PHE A 565 -4.42 17.65 8.50
N ALA A 566 -3.14 17.93 8.75
CA ALA A 566 -2.18 16.90 9.16
C ALA A 566 -2.60 16.23 10.47
N GLN A 567 -2.95 17.03 11.49
CA GLN A 567 -3.41 16.51 12.78
C GLN A 567 -4.72 15.75 12.65
N LYS A 568 -5.68 16.27 11.87
CA LYS A 568 -6.95 15.60 11.59
C LYS A 568 -6.75 14.26 10.88
N LEU A 569 -5.86 14.20 9.88
CA LEU A 569 -5.54 12.98 9.15
C LEU A 569 -4.86 11.94 10.05
N ILE A 570 -3.89 12.35 10.86
CA ILE A 570 -3.24 11.46 11.85
C ILE A 570 -4.28 10.91 12.82
N GLY A 571 -5.17 11.77 13.32
CA GLY A 571 -6.30 11.37 14.16
C GLY A 571 -7.20 10.34 13.48
N GLU A 572 -7.63 10.58 12.25
CA GLU A 572 -8.45 9.63 11.47
C GLU A 572 -7.75 8.27 11.27
N ILE A 573 -6.46 8.28 10.94
CA ILE A 573 -5.67 7.04 10.75
C ILE A 573 -5.59 6.25 12.05
N ASN A 574 -5.29 6.92 13.17
CA ASN A 574 -5.18 6.28 14.47
C ASN A 574 -6.53 5.77 14.99
N ASN A 575 -7.62 6.49 14.72
CA ASN A 575 -8.98 6.05 15.06
C ASN A 575 -9.43 4.81 14.27
N ASP A 576 -8.72 4.44 13.19
CA ASP A 576 -8.95 3.19 12.48
C ASP A 576 -8.25 1.98 13.12
N ALA A 577 -7.40 2.20 14.12
CA ALA A 577 -6.76 1.13 14.88
C ALA A 577 -7.83 0.26 15.58
N PRO A 578 -7.59 -1.06 15.69
CA PRO A 578 -8.55 -1.97 16.31
C PRO A 578 -8.71 -1.74 17.82
N ILE A 579 -7.76 -1.04 18.45
CA ILE A 579 -7.75 -0.73 19.88
C ILE A 579 -7.70 0.78 20.01
N GLU A 580 -8.73 1.34 20.64
CA GLU A 580 -8.77 2.75 21.02
C GLU A 580 -8.22 2.87 22.43
N PHE A 581 -7.03 3.44 22.56
CA PHE A 581 -6.40 3.58 23.86
C PHE A 581 -6.99 4.77 24.60
N ASN A 582 -7.52 4.53 25.81
CA ASN A 582 -7.84 5.61 26.73
C ASN A 582 -6.55 6.37 27.09
N ARG A 583 -6.55 7.70 26.87
CA ARG A 583 -5.39 8.57 27.13
C ARG A 583 -5.38 9.17 28.53
N GLU A 584 -6.47 8.99 29.28
CA GLU A 584 -6.64 9.52 30.63
C GLU A 584 -6.45 8.43 31.69
N ARG A 585 -6.71 7.17 31.36
CA ARG A 585 -6.66 6.05 32.30
C ARG A 585 -6.15 4.76 31.65
N LEU A 586 -5.43 3.95 32.42
CA LEU A 586 -5.12 2.57 32.06
C LEU A 586 -6.40 1.72 32.12
N ASP A 587 -6.79 1.18 30.96
CA ASP A 587 -7.98 0.35 30.80
C ASP A 587 -7.64 -1.13 30.55
N GLU A 588 -8.66 -1.98 30.62
CA GLU A 588 -8.52 -3.43 30.49
C GLU A 588 -8.00 -3.85 29.10
N GLN A 589 -8.34 -3.09 28.05
CA GLN A 589 -7.87 -3.37 26.70
C GLN A 589 -6.36 -3.14 26.56
N THR A 590 -5.86 -2.03 27.11
CA THR A 590 -4.42 -1.71 27.15
C THR A 590 -3.66 -2.78 27.94
N ILE A 591 -4.20 -3.20 29.10
CA ILE A 591 -3.62 -4.27 29.91
C ILE A 591 -3.55 -5.58 29.13
N ARG A 592 -4.66 -6.03 28.52
CA ARG A 592 -4.69 -7.29 27.76
C ARG A 592 -3.69 -7.31 26.62
N LEU A 593 -3.52 -6.18 25.91
CA LEU A 593 -2.54 -6.06 24.83
C LEU A 593 -1.10 -6.16 25.33
N ILE A 594 -0.79 -5.56 26.49
CA ILE A 594 0.54 -5.70 27.09
C ILE A 594 0.74 -7.19 27.47
N LEU A 595 -0.17 -7.77 28.24
CA LEU A 595 -0.02 -9.14 28.75
C LEU A 595 0.06 -10.20 27.63
N SER A 596 -0.57 -9.98 26.48
CA SER A 596 -0.46 -10.93 25.35
C SER A 596 0.91 -10.96 24.69
N HIS A 597 1.73 -9.91 24.88
CA HIS A 597 3.07 -9.80 24.29
C HIS A 597 4.20 -9.99 25.32
N TYR A 598 3.90 -9.94 26.61
CA TYR A 598 4.86 -10.13 27.70
C TYR A 598 4.39 -11.28 28.60
N SER A 599 4.77 -12.52 28.23
CA SER A 599 4.33 -13.77 28.87
C SER A 599 4.67 -13.87 30.36
N ASP A 600 5.71 -13.16 30.80
CA ASP A 600 6.21 -13.20 32.18
C ASP A 600 5.51 -12.18 33.09
N LEU A 601 4.61 -11.38 32.52
CA LEU A 601 3.92 -10.31 33.20
C LEU A 601 2.51 -10.76 33.59
N THR A 602 2.09 -10.45 34.82
CA THR A 602 0.69 -10.59 35.25
C THR A 602 0.07 -9.22 35.44
N GLU A 603 -1.26 -9.14 35.39
CA GLU A 603 -1.99 -7.87 35.56
C GLU A 603 -1.62 -7.12 36.85
N ASN A 604 -1.46 -7.86 37.96
CA ASN A 604 -1.09 -7.27 39.24
C ASN A 604 0.35 -6.73 39.24
N VAL A 605 1.28 -7.45 38.61
CA VAL A 605 2.68 -7.01 38.47
C VAL A 605 2.75 -5.75 37.61
N LEU A 606 2.02 -5.72 36.48
CA LEU A 606 1.90 -4.54 35.61
C LEU A 606 1.44 -3.31 36.39
N LYS A 607 0.30 -3.42 37.09
CA LYS A 607 -0.31 -2.31 37.84
C LYS A 607 0.63 -1.80 38.93
N ASN A 608 1.26 -2.72 39.68
CA ASN A 608 2.21 -2.34 40.72
C ASN A 608 3.44 -1.62 40.15
N GLN A 609 4.00 -2.11 39.05
CA GLN A 609 5.14 -1.48 38.38
C GLN A 609 4.79 -0.08 37.85
N LEU A 610 3.61 0.08 37.23
CA LEU A 610 3.17 1.38 36.72
C LEU A 610 2.89 2.38 37.85
N GLY A 611 2.31 1.93 38.96
CA GLY A 611 2.09 2.76 40.15
C GLY A 611 3.40 3.20 40.80
N GLN A 612 4.36 2.29 40.97
CA GLN A 612 5.68 2.61 41.54
C GLN A 612 6.48 3.59 40.68
N ASN A 613 6.35 3.52 39.35
CA ASN A 613 6.99 4.46 38.43
C ASN A 613 6.23 5.79 38.29
N GLY A 614 5.16 6.02 39.05
CA GLY A 614 4.36 7.24 39.00
C GLY A 614 3.69 7.46 37.65
N ILE A 615 3.39 6.39 36.92
CA ILE A 615 2.74 6.45 35.60
C ILE A 615 1.23 6.51 35.74
N ILE A 616 0.70 5.77 36.71
CA ILE A 616 -0.72 5.77 37.10
C ILE A 616 -0.87 6.00 38.60
N ASP A 617 -2.02 6.52 39.02
CA ASP A 617 -2.42 6.51 40.44
C ASP A 617 -3.19 5.22 40.82
N PHE A 618 -3.64 5.15 42.07
CA PHE A 618 -4.46 4.05 42.58
C PHE A 618 -5.82 3.91 41.87
N SER A 619 -6.31 4.97 41.21
CA SER A 619 -7.51 4.95 40.37
C SER A 619 -7.22 4.52 38.92
N MET A 620 -5.96 4.18 38.62
CA MET A 620 -5.43 3.85 37.29
C MET A 620 -5.39 5.03 36.32
N THR A 621 -5.59 6.26 36.80
CA THR A 621 -5.55 7.49 35.99
C THR A 621 -4.10 7.85 35.72
N TYR A 622 -3.78 8.19 34.47
CA TYR A 622 -2.41 8.58 34.12
C TYR A 622 -2.03 9.86 34.82
N GLN A 623 -0.84 9.87 35.40
CA GLN A 623 -0.21 11.08 35.91
C GLN A 623 0.41 11.87 34.74
N GLU A 624 1.01 13.03 35.02
CA GLU A 624 1.60 13.88 33.97
C GLU A 624 2.62 13.12 33.09
N GLY A 625 2.36 13.10 31.78
CA GLY A 625 3.12 12.33 30.79
C GLY A 625 3.02 10.81 30.95
N GLY A 626 2.04 10.31 31.71
CA GLY A 626 1.90 8.91 32.06
C GLY A 626 1.64 8.02 30.85
N TRP A 627 0.82 8.47 29.90
CA TRP A 627 0.58 7.75 28.65
C TRP A 627 1.88 7.60 27.83
N GLU A 628 2.67 8.66 27.72
CA GLU A 628 3.95 8.66 26.99
C GLU A 628 4.96 7.72 27.65
N LYS A 629 5.08 7.77 28.98
CA LYS A 629 5.92 6.86 29.76
C LYS A 629 5.48 5.40 29.63
N LEU A 630 4.16 5.15 29.60
CA LEU A 630 3.61 3.81 29.37
C LEU A 630 4.01 3.28 27.98
N CYS A 631 3.90 4.12 26.95
CA CYS A 631 4.33 3.78 25.59
C CYS A 631 5.84 3.49 25.51
N GLN A 632 6.66 4.22 26.26
CA GLN A 632 8.10 3.97 26.34
C GLN A 632 8.42 2.61 26.98
N LEU A 633 7.70 2.23 28.04
CA LEU A 633 7.88 0.93 28.71
C LEU A 633 7.34 -0.23 27.88
N TYR A 634 6.24 -0.04 27.16
CA TYR A 634 5.59 -1.08 26.37
C TYR A 634 5.41 -0.64 24.90
N PRO A 635 6.46 -0.80 24.07
CA PRO A 635 6.46 -0.33 22.68
C PRO A 635 5.34 -0.90 21.79
N ILE A 636 4.79 -2.07 22.15
CA ILE A 636 3.65 -2.69 21.46
C ILE A 636 2.45 -1.73 21.34
N LEU A 637 2.27 -0.82 22.31
CA LEU A 637 1.22 0.20 22.29
C LEU A 637 1.45 1.21 21.17
N THR A 638 2.71 1.57 20.91
CA THR A 638 3.10 2.48 19.83
C THR A 638 3.04 1.81 18.47
N GLU A 639 3.26 0.49 18.38
CA GLU A 639 3.12 -0.27 17.13
C GLU A 639 1.68 -0.31 16.60
N GLN A 640 0.69 -0.19 17.51
CA GLN A 640 -0.73 -0.07 17.15
C GLN A 640 -1.12 1.35 16.70
N GLN A 641 -0.20 2.32 16.76
CA GLN A 641 -0.41 3.69 16.33
C GLN A 641 0.42 4.02 15.08
N LEU A 642 0.01 5.04 14.35
CA LEU A 642 0.75 5.53 13.19
C LEU A 642 2.13 6.04 13.64
N ARG A 643 3.20 5.52 13.01
CA ARG A 643 4.54 6.05 13.24
C ARG A 643 4.63 7.50 12.79
N GLY A 644 5.30 8.34 13.59
CA GLY A 644 5.35 9.80 13.38
C GLY A 644 5.99 10.23 12.05
N ASP A 645 6.75 9.36 11.39
CA ASP A 645 7.40 9.65 10.12
C ASP A 645 6.48 9.45 8.89
N LYS A 646 5.29 8.85 9.08
CA LYS A 646 4.40 8.45 7.98
C LYS A 646 3.61 9.62 7.41
N VAL A 647 3.11 10.51 8.26
CA VAL A 647 2.44 11.75 7.86
C VAL A 647 3.19 12.91 8.50
N ARG A 648 3.70 13.83 7.67
CA ARG A 648 4.51 14.95 8.13
C ARG A 648 3.88 16.27 7.71
N ASN A 649 4.03 17.28 8.55
CA ASN A 649 3.77 18.66 8.16
C ASN A 649 5.10 19.28 7.71
N SER A 650 5.27 19.49 6.40
CA SER A 650 6.50 20.05 5.82
C SER A 650 6.77 21.49 6.24
N ASN A 651 5.78 22.17 6.84
CA ASN A 651 5.91 23.51 7.37
C ASN A 651 6.43 23.57 8.81
N GLU A 652 6.28 22.48 9.57
CA GLU A 652 6.89 22.33 10.88
C GLU A 652 8.38 22.00 10.70
N THR A 653 9.19 22.25 11.75
CA THR A 653 10.62 21.94 11.73
C THR A 653 10.76 20.49 11.30
N ARG A 654 11.41 20.27 10.14
CA ARG A 654 11.56 18.93 9.58
C ARG A 654 12.10 18.03 10.69
N PRO A 655 11.41 16.94 11.09
CA PRO A 655 12.05 15.96 11.93
C PRO A 655 13.31 15.54 11.17
N VAL A 656 14.43 15.53 11.86
CA VAL A 656 15.69 15.02 11.31
C VAL A 656 15.38 13.57 10.94
N THR A 657 15.33 13.30 9.65
CA THR A 657 14.98 11.98 9.08
C THR A 657 16.19 11.31 8.46
N HIS A 658 17.28 12.07 8.36
CA HIS A 658 18.56 11.65 7.85
C HIS A 658 19.61 11.99 8.90
N VAL A 659 20.57 11.08 9.08
CA VAL A 659 21.76 11.35 9.88
C VAL A 659 22.94 11.48 8.93
N LYS A 660 23.79 12.47 9.19
CA LYS A 660 25.00 12.68 8.40
C LYS A 660 26.04 11.63 8.76
N LEU A 661 26.74 11.16 7.74
CA LEU A 661 27.89 10.27 7.89
C LEU A 661 29.11 11.10 8.29
N ASN A 662 29.86 10.62 9.29
CA ASN A 662 31.19 11.14 9.55
C ASN A 662 32.14 10.60 8.48
N GLN A 663 32.40 11.42 7.45
CA GLN A 663 33.16 11.01 6.27
C GLN A 663 34.57 10.52 6.61
N ASP A 664 35.21 11.09 7.63
CA ASP A 664 36.58 10.71 7.99
C ASP A 664 36.64 9.33 8.66
N ASN A 665 35.61 8.97 9.44
CA ASN A 665 35.50 7.63 10.02
C ASN A 665 35.14 6.58 8.96
N TRP A 666 34.23 6.91 8.04
CA TRP A 666 33.89 6.00 6.93
C TRP A 666 35.07 5.74 5.98
N LYS A 667 35.96 6.71 5.77
CA LYS A 667 37.20 6.50 5.00
C LYS A 667 38.08 5.38 5.59
N GLN A 668 38.09 5.19 6.91
CA GLN A 668 38.91 4.15 7.56
C GLN A 668 38.42 2.72 7.25
N VAL A 669 37.15 2.57 6.84
CA VAL A 669 36.57 1.28 6.43
C VAL A 669 36.36 1.17 4.90
N LYS A 670 36.82 2.15 4.13
CA LYS A 670 36.54 2.25 2.68
C LYS A 670 36.93 1.01 1.87
N GLU A 671 38.12 0.47 2.08
CA GLU A 671 38.59 -0.72 1.34
C GLU A 671 37.70 -1.94 1.59
N LEU A 672 37.17 -2.08 2.80
CA LEU A 672 36.26 -3.16 3.15
C LEU A 672 34.90 -3.00 2.43
N TRP A 673 34.40 -1.76 2.34
CA TRP A 673 33.15 -1.46 1.61
C TRP A 673 33.32 -1.55 0.10
N ARG A 674 34.51 -1.28 -0.44
CA ARG A 674 34.82 -1.54 -1.85
C ARG A 674 34.71 -3.04 -2.15
N ASP A 675 35.12 -3.91 -1.25
CA ASP A 675 34.94 -5.36 -1.42
C ASP A 675 33.49 -5.80 -1.20
N PHE A 676 32.80 -5.29 -0.18
CA PHE A 676 31.37 -5.58 0.03
C PHE A 676 30.45 -5.05 -1.07
N SER A 677 30.89 -4.03 -1.83
CA SER A 677 30.13 -3.51 -2.97
C SER A 677 30.07 -4.49 -4.14
N LYS A 678 30.99 -5.48 -4.21
CA LYS A 678 30.94 -6.57 -5.20
C LYS A 678 29.77 -7.48 -4.89
N ARG A 679 28.87 -7.66 -5.86
CA ARG A 679 27.75 -8.59 -5.65
C ARG A 679 28.26 -10.03 -5.66
N ARG A 680 27.66 -10.84 -4.81
CA ARG A 680 27.97 -12.26 -4.70
C ARG A 680 26.72 -13.08 -4.99
N MET A 681 26.89 -14.21 -5.67
CA MET A 681 25.85 -15.21 -5.84
C MET A 681 26.14 -16.43 -4.97
N ILE A 682 25.08 -17.15 -4.62
CA ILE A 682 25.19 -18.44 -3.93
C ILE A 682 25.31 -19.51 -4.99
N VAL A 683 26.35 -20.33 -4.87
CA VAL A 683 26.54 -21.53 -5.67
C VAL A 683 26.51 -22.71 -4.72
N PHE A 684 25.59 -23.64 -4.95
CA PHE A 684 25.56 -24.89 -4.19
C PHE A 684 26.65 -25.82 -4.72
N ASP A 685 27.37 -26.49 -3.82
CA ASP A 685 28.50 -27.33 -4.21
C ASP A 685 27.99 -28.61 -4.91
N ASP A 686 28.43 -28.81 -6.15
CA ASP A 686 28.07 -29.99 -6.93
C ASP A 686 28.54 -31.27 -6.23
N GLY A 687 27.61 -32.20 -6.01
CA GLY A 687 27.88 -33.51 -5.42
C GLY A 687 28.03 -33.53 -3.89
N ALA A 688 28.00 -32.38 -3.21
CA ALA A 688 28.03 -32.32 -1.75
C ALA A 688 26.75 -32.89 -1.10
N VAL A 689 25.62 -32.74 -1.81
CA VAL A 689 24.34 -33.33 -1.44
C VAL A 689 23.84 -34.16 -2.61
N ASP A 690 23.56 -35.44 -2.38
CA ASP A 690 22.83 -36.25 -3.33
C ASP A 690 21.34 -35.86 -3.30
N ILE A 691 20.99 -34.89 -4.14
CA ILE A 691 19.60 -34.43 -4.29
C ILE A 691 18.66 -35.58 -4.67
N SER A 692 19.15 -36.60 -5.39
CA SER A 692 18.35 -37.76 -5.76
C SER A 692 18.01 -38.60 -4.52
N GLN A 693 18.98 -38.81 -3.62
CA GLN A 693 18.76 -39.48 -2.35
C GLN A 693 17.84 -38.67 -1.43
N LEU A 694 18.02 -37.34 -1.35
CA LEU A 694 17.15 -36.46 -0.59
C LEU A 694 15.70 -36.52 -1.09
N MET A 695 15.53 -36.48 -2.42
CA MET A 695 14.22 -36.66 -3.05
C MET A 695 13.64 -38.05 -2.77
N ASP A 696 14.46 -39.11 -2.76
CA ASP A 696 14.00 -40.45 -2.43
C ASP A 696 13.54 -40.55 -0.96
N GLN A 697 14.27 -39.95 -0.02
CA GLN A 697 13.88 -39.92 1.39
C GLN A 697 12.53 -39.24 1.62
N ILE A 698 12.24 -38.17 0.87
CA ILE A 698 11.05 -37.34 1.10
C ILE A 698 9.87 -37.84 0.29
N PHE A 699 10.05 -38.01 -1.02
CA PHE A 699 8.95 -38.33 -1.94
C PHE A 699 8.66 -39.83 -2.04
N LEU A 700 9.38 -40.69 -1.32
CA LEU A 700 9.01 -42.09 -1.12
C LEU A 700 8.47 -42.39 0.29
N ASP A 701 8.57 -41.43 1.22
CA ASP A 701 8.05 -41.60 2.57
C ASP A 701 6.52 -41.45 2.59
N GLU A 702 5.85 -42.57 2.83
CA GLU A 702 4.40 -42.69 2.83
C GLU A 702 3.73 -41.88 3.95
N THR A 703 4.46 -41.51 5.01
CA THR A 703 3.92 -40.75 6.13
C THR A 703 3.47 -39.34 5.74
N TYR A 704 4.03 -38.77 4.68
CA TYR A 704 3.62 -37.47 4.16
C TYR A 704 2.34 -37.53 3.30
N TYR A 705 1.91 -38.73 2.89
CA TYR A 705 0.76 -38.96 2.02
C TYR A 705 -0.47 -39.26 2.86
N VAL A 706 -1.23 -38.21 3.15
CA VAL A 706 -2.41 -38.30 4.01
C VAL A 706 -3.67 -38.33 3.17
N VAL A 707 -4.66 -39.10 3.63
CA VAL A 707 -6.03 -38.97 3.13
C VAL A 707 -6.70 -37.89 3.94
N GLU A 708 -7.21 -36.87 3.26
CA GLU A 708 -7.93 -35.79 3.93
C GLU A 708 -9.38 -36.22 4.18
N TYR A 709 -9.85 -36.16 5.43
CA TYR A 709 -11.23 -36.49 5.81
C TYR A 709 -12.02 -35.22 6.12
N PHE A 710 -13.35 -35.26 5.96
CA PHE A 710 -14.18 -34.17 6.46
C PHE A 710 -14.16 -34.18 7.99
N GLY A 711 -13.84 -33.05 8.64
CA GLY A 711 -13.92 -32.89 10.10
C GLY A 711 -15.17 -32.11 10.52
N MET A 712 -15.79 -32.50 11.64
CA MET A 712 -16.79 -31.73 12.36
C MET A 712 -16.26 -31.44 13.76
N ILE A 713 -16.36 -30.17 14.17
CA ILE A 713 -16.17 -29.78 15.57
C ILE A 713 -17.53 -29.96 16.25
N ARG A 714 -17.64 -30.90 17.18
CA ARG A 714 -18.79 -31.00 18.08
C ARG A 714 -18.43 -30.26 19.36
N GLU A 715 -19.07 -29.12 19.56
CA GLU A 715 -19.12 -28.50 20.88
C GLU A 715 -20.26 -29.14 21.65
N SER A 716 -19.94 -29.74 22.79
CA SER A 716 -20.92 -30.29 23.72
C SER A 716 -20.70 -29.69 25.11
N LEU A 717 -21.81 -29.33 25.75
CA LEU A 717 -21.80 -28.83 27.13
C LEU A 717 -21.88 -30.05 28.04
N VAL A 718 -20.80 -30.33 28.76
CA VAL A 718 -20.77 -31.37 29.78
C VAL A 718 -21.01 -30.70 31.11
N ALA A 719 -22.05 -31.13 31.82
CA ALA A 719 -22.35 -30.66 33.16
C ALA A 719 -21.88 -31.73 34.15
N GLU A 720 -20.80 -31.44 34.87
CA GLU A 720 -20.37 -32.19 36.05
C GLU A 720 -20.46 -31.27 37.26
N ASP A 721 -21.15 -31.76 38.30
CA ASP A 721 -21.25 -31.18 39.64
C ASP A 721 -21.14 -29.65 39.75
N SER A 722 -22.10 -28.98 39.10
CA SER A 722 -22.39 -27.53 39.21
C SER A 722 -21.54 -26.58 38.35
N GLU A 723 -20.66 -27.07 37.48
CA GLU A 723 -20.03 -26.27 36.43
C GLU A 723 -20.39 -26.80 35.03
N VAL A 724 -20.69 -25.87 34.12
CA VAL A 724 -20.92 -26.18 32.71
C VAL A 724 -19.64 -25.88 31.95
N THR A 725 -18.93 -26.91 31.50
CA THR A 725 -17.72 -26.76 30.70
C THR A 725 -18.00 -27.11 29.24
N SER A 726 -17.55 -26.25 28.32
CA SER A 726 -17.60 -26.52 26.88
C SER A 726 -16.48 -27.48 26.52
N SER A 727 -16.82 -28.67 26.07
CA SER A 727 -15.86 -29.62 25.49
C SER A 727 -15.94 -29.56 23.96
N THR A 728 -14.79 -29.46 23.32
CA THR A 728 -14.66 -29.36 21.86
C THR A 728 -14.03 -30.67 21.37
N GLU A 729 -14.85 -31.60 20.88
CA GLU A 729 -14.36 -32.84 20.27
C GLU A 729 -14.33 -32.72 18.74
N THR A 730 -13.18 -33.04 18.15
CA THR A 730 -13.02 -33.08 16.70
C THR A 730 -13.30 -34.50 16.22
N ALA A 731 -14.45 -34.72 15.57
CA ALA A 731 -14.80 -36.01 14.97
C ALA A 731 -14.56 -35.97 13.46
N SER A 732 -13.82 -36.94 12.92
CA SER A 732 -13.59 -37.11 11.48
C SER A 732 -14.68 -38.02 10.88
N TYR A 733 -15.30 -37.61 9.77
CA TYR A 733 -16.19 -38.47 8.98
C TYR A 733 -15.42 -39.64 8.36
N SER A 734 -16.10 -40.76 8.12
CA SER A 734 -15.54 -41.94 7.44
C SER A 734 -15.29 -41.73 5.93
N HIS A 735 -15.80 -40.65 5.33
CA HIS A 735 -15.65 -40.36 3.91
C HIS A 735 -14.45 -39.42 3.66
N ALA A 736 -13.54 -39.87 2.80
CA ALA A 736 -12.38 -39.10 2.34
C ALA A 736 -12.77 -38.02 1.33
N ARG A 737 -12.09 -36.87 1.37
CA ARG A 737 -12.14 -35.87 0.30
C ARG A 737 -11.50 -36.43 -0.96
N ALA A 738 -12.07 -36.06 -2.11
CA ALA A 738 -11.50 -36.41 -3.41
C ALA A 738 -10.13 -35.75 -3.59
N GLY A 739 -9.16 -36.54 -4.03
CA GLY A 739 -7.82 -36.05 -4.39
C GLY A 739 -7.82 -35.19 -5.65
N MET A 740 -6.74 -34.43 -5.85
CA MET A 740 -6.49 -33.69 -7.09
C MET A 740 -6.04 -34.63 -8.20
N ALA A 741 -6.32 -34.25 -9.45
CA ALA A 741 -5.77 -34.93 -10.62
C ALA A 741 -4.24 -34.93 -10.58
N TYR A 742 -3.63 -36.08 -10.88
CA TYR A 742 -2.18 -36.31 -10.81
C TYR A 742 -1.35 -35.21 -11.49
N GLY A 743 -1.71 -34.83 -12.71
CA GLY A 743 -0.98 -33.80 -13.47
C GLY A 743 -1.04 -32.41 -12.83
N VAL A 744 -2.13 -32.08 -12.13
CA VAL A 744 -2.27 -30.82 -11.39
C VAL A 744 -1.42 -30.85 -10.13
N PHE A 745 -1.50 -31.95 -9.36
CA PHE A 745 -0.69 -32.16 -8.17
C PHE A 745 0.81 -32.07 -8.47
N LEU A 746 1.27 -32.78 -9.50
CA LEU A 746 2.67 -32.80 -9.91
C LEU A 746 3.17 -31.41 -10.33
N LYS A 747 2.37 -30.65 -11.11
CA LYS A 747 2.74 -29.29 -11.53
C LYS A 747 2.87 -28.33 -10.35
N LYS A 748 1.92 -28.37 -9.41
CA LYS A 748 1.99 -27.56 -8.18
C LYS A 748 3.25 -27.91 -7.37
N LEU A 749 3.54 -29.20 -7.22
CA LEU A 749 4.73 -29.63 -6.48
C LEU A 749 6.03 -29.16 -7.16
N VAL A 750 6.10 -29.21 -8.49
CA VAL A 750 7.23 -28.66 -9.26
C VAL A 750 7.36 -27.15 -9.03
N GLN A 751 6.26 -26.40 -9.07
CA GLN A 751 6.29 -24.94 -8.85
C GLN A 751 6.79 -24.56 -7.46
N GLU A 752 6.36 -25.29 -6.42
CA GLU A 752 6.73 -25.01 -5.02
C GLU A 752 8.15 -25.46 -4.64
N THR A 753 8.74 -26.39 -5.40
CA THR A 753 10.05 -26.98 -5.08
C THR A 753 11.14 -26.68 -6.11
N ASN A 754 10.77 -26.20 -7.30
CA ASN A 754 11.64 -26.04 -8.47
C ASN A 754 12.39 -27.32 -8.91
N LEU A 755 11.91 -28.51 -8.50
CA LEU A 755 12.52 -29.78 -8.85
C LEU A 755 12.10 -30.28 -10.24
N PRO A 756 12.95 -31.05 -10.95
CA PRO A 756 12.61 -31.56 -12.28
C PRO A 756 11.35 -32.44 -12.27
N ILE A 757 10.42 -32.13 -13.17
CA ILE A 757 9.12 -32.83 -13.26
C ILE A 757 9.27 -34.35 -13.45
N THR A 758 10.28 -34.79 -14.21
CA THR A 758 10.57 -36.19 -14.48
C THR A 758 11.07 -36.93 -13.23
N ALA A 759 11.84 -36.24 -12.38
CA ALA A 759 12.40 -36.78 -11.15
C ALA A 759 11.33 -36.95 -10.06
N LEU A 760 10.41 -35.98 -9.94
CA LEU A 760 9.25 -36.06 -9.07
C LEU A 760 8.25 -37.11 -9.55
N HIS A 761 7.96 -37.14 -10.87
CA HIS A 761 7.06 -38.12 -11.47
C HIS A 761 7.44 -39.55 -11.12
N ARG A 762 8.73 -39.91 -11.26
CA ARG A 762 9.24 -41.26 -11.00
C ARG A 762 8.99 -41.74 -9.57
N ARG A 763 9.14 -40.84 -8.58
CA ARG A 763 8.99 -41.15 -7.15
C ARG A 763 7.53 -41.21 -6.74
N LEU A 764 6.75 -40.21 -7.15
CA LEU A 764 5.30 -40.20 -6.92
C LEU A 764 4.63 -41.42 -7.52
N LEU A 765 5.01 -41.85 -8.72
CA LEU A 765 4.46 -43.05 -9.34
C LEU A 765 4.74 -44.32 -8.52
N LYS A 766 5.90 -44.43 -7.87
CA LYS A 766 6.23 -45.57 -6.99
C LYS A 766 5.30 -45.60 -5.77
N VAL A 767 5.13 -44.46 -5.11
CA VAL A 767 4.25 -44.34 -3.93
C VAL A 767 2.79 -44.59 -4.30
N LEU A 768 2.31 -43.99 -5.39
CA LEU A 768 0.92 -44.15 -5.84
C LEU A 768 0.59 -45.61 -6.20
N LYS A 769 1.52 -46.34 -6.82
CA LYS A 769 1.36 -47.77 -7.10
C LYS A 769 1.26 -48.63 -5.84
N LYS A 770 1.89 -48.19 -4.74
CA LYS A 770 1.92 -48.88 -3.45
C LYS A 770 0.69 -48.57 -2.61
N ILE A 771 0.36 -47.29 -2.43
CA ILE A 771 -0.78 -46.85 -1.61
C ILE A 771 -2.13 -47.16 -2.30
N ARG A 772 -2.18 -47.15 -3.64
CA ARG A 772 -3.38 -47.44 -4.44
C ARG A 772 -4.63 -46.65 -4.00
N ASN A 773 -4.45 -45.39 -3.66
CA ASN A 773 -5.53 -44.49 -3.30
C ASN A 773 -5.25 -43.09 -3.88
N ASP A 774 -6.08 -42.67 -4.83
CA ASP A 774 -5.90 -41.37 -5.49
C ASP A 774 -6.26 -40.18 -4.59
N ASN A 775 -7.01 -40.41 -3.50
CA ASN A 775 -7.42 -39.37 -2.55
C ASN A 775 -6.27 -38.80 -1.71
N ILE A 776 -5.09 -39.43 -1.75
CA ILE A 776 -3.89 -38.89 -1.10
C ILE A 776 -3.30 -37.68 -1.83
N LEU A 777 -3.67 -37.46 -3.09
CA LEU A 777 -3.16 -36.33 -3.89
C LEU A 777 -3.89 -35.02 -3.54
N ASN A 778 -3.93 -34.64 -2.27
CA ASN A 778 -4.66 -33.46 -1.79
C ASN A 778 -3.71 -32.32 -1.35
N ASN A 779 -4.28 -31.20 -0.91
CA ASN A 779 -3.51 -30.01 -0.55
C ASN A 779 -2.66 -30.26 0.70
N GLU A 780 -3.08 -31.13 1.60
CA GLU A 780 -2.35 -31.44 2.83
C GLU A 780 -1.10 -32.26 2.56
N THR A 781 -1.21 -33.30 1.72
CA THR A 781 -0.04 -34.02 1.21
C THR A 781 0.92 -33.10 0.46
N LEU A 782 0.42 -32.18 -0.36
CA LEU A 782 1.26 -31.20 -1.06
C LEU A 782 2.04 -30.34 -0.05
N LYS A 783 1.36 -29.76 0.95
CA LYS A 783 2.01 -28.96 2.01
C LYS A 783 3.04 -29.76 2.79
N ASN A 784 2.72 -31.00 3.17
CA ASN A 784 3.61 -31.88 3.90
C ASN A 784 4.90 -32.16 3.12
N LEU A 785 4.76 -32.53 1.84
CA LEU A 785 5.91 -32.79 0.97
C LEU A 785 6.77 -31.54 0.73
N VAL A 786 6.14 -30.38 0.48
CA VAL A 786 6.88 -29.11 0.29
C VAL A 786 7.60 -28.70 1.58
N LYS A 787 6.93 -28.80 2.73
CA LYS A 787 7.53 -28.51 4.04
C LYS A 787 8.69 -29.45 4.35
N ALA A 788 8.50 -30.75 4.13
CA ALA A 788 9.54 -31.76 4.31
C ALA A 788 10.73 -31.48 3.39
N PHE A 789 10.49 -31.17 2.11
CA PHE A 789 11.53 -30.77 1.17
C PHE A 789 12.29 -29.53 1.63
N LYS A 790 11.61 -28.45 1.99
CA LYS A 790 12.27 -27.21 2.46
C LYS A 790 13.11 -27.46 3.72
N CYS A 791 12.59 -28.22 4.69
CA CYS A 791 13.32 -28.56 5.91
C CYS A 791 14.55 -29.44 5.63
N ALA A 792 14.41 -30.45 4.77
CA ALA A 792 15.50 -31.34 4.45
C ALA A 792 16.56 -30.65 3.55
N PHE A 793 16.13 -29.78 2.64
CA PHE A 793 16.99 -28.93 1.84
C PHE A 793 17.81 -28.00 2.74
N GLU A 794 17.16 -27.31 3.69
CA GLU A 794 17.83 -26.45 4.66
C GLU A 794 18.89 -27.20 5.47
N LYS A 795 18.57 -28.39 5.98
CA LYS A 795 19.51 -29.23 6.73
C LYS A 795 20.68 -29.74 5.89
N SER A 796 20.44 -30.06 4.62
CA SER A 796 21.45 -30.67 3.75
C SER A 796 22.38 -29.62 3.15
N TYR A 797 21.85 -28.45 2.80
CA TYR A 797 22.59 -27.39 2.12
C TYR A 797 23.06 -26.27 3.04
N SER A 798 22.78 -26.30 4.35
CA SER A 798 23.29 -25.30 5.31
C SER A 798 24.83 -25.22 5.37
N THR A 799 25.52 -26.24 4.88
CA THR A 799 26.99 -26.32 4.88
C THR A 799 27.58 -26.58 3.50
N ALA A 800 26.76 -26.70 2.45
CA ALA A 800 27.14 -27.14 1.11
C ALA A 800 26.86 -26.07 0.05
N TYR A 801 27.34 -24.86 0.31
CA TYR A 801 27.27 -23.73 -0.61
C TYR A 801 28.46 -22.81 -0.44
N ARG A 802 28.76 -22.03 -1.47
CA ARG A 802 29.80 -21.00 -1.44
C ARG A 802 29.32 -19.70 -2.06
N TYR A 803 29.98 -18.62 -1.68
CA TYR A 803 29.78 -17.32 -2.30
C TYR A 803 30.75 -17.13 -3.46
N GLU A 804 30.22 -16.86 -4.65
CA GLU A 804 31.01 -16.49 -5.81
C GLU A 804 30.86 -15.00 -6.08
N SER A 805 31.99 -14.29 -6.17
CA SER A 805 32.00 -12.87 -6.50
C SER A 805 31.67 -12.69 -7.98
N LEU A 806 30.75 -11.79 -8.26
CA LEU A 806 30.42 -11.38 -9.61
C LEU A 806 31.35 -10.22 -10.01
N ASP A 807 31.67 -10.14 -11.30
CA ASP A 807 32.50 -9.08 -11.89
C ASP A 807 31.71 -7.76 -12.05
N PHE A 808 30.96 -7.38 -11.01
CA PHE A 808 30.29 -6.08 -10.94
C PHE A 808 30.15 -5.58 -9.50
N GLN A 809 30.32 -4.28 -9.33
CA GLN A 809 30.07 -3.56 -8.09
C GLN A 809 28.78 -2.74 -8.19
N ALA A 810 28.01 -2.70 -7.12
CA ALA A 810 26.79 -1.89 -7.03
C ALA A 810 26.95 -0.78 -5.99
N ILE A 811 26.31 0.37 -6.23
CA ILE A 811 26.02 1.36 -5.20
C ILE A 811 25.19 0.67 -4.12
N THR A 812 25.67 0.72 -2.89
CA THR A 812 25.00 0.20 -1.71
C THR A 812 24.25 1.34 -1.01
N THR A 813 23.62 1.06 0.13
CA THR A 813 23.00 2.11 0.95
C THR A 813 24.00 3.12 1.50
N LEU A 814 25.30 2.79 1.51
CA LEU A 814 26.35 3.60 2.14
C LEU A 814 27.41 4.04 1.15
N TYR A 815 27.73 3.20 0.16
CA TYR A 815 28.91 3.33 -0.68
C TYR A 815 28.55 3.33 -2.15
N ASP A 816 29.04 4.33 -2.88
CA ASP A 816 28.96 4.42 -4.32
C ASP A 816 30.27 3.95 -4.95
N ALA A 817 30.22 2.76 -5.56
CA ALA A 817 31.38 2.17 -6.22
C ALA A 817 31.79 2.91 -7.51
N THR A 818 30.92 3.72 -8.11
CA THR A 818 31.23 4.48 -9.33
C THR A 818 32.04 5.73 -9.04
N THR A 819 31.73 6.40 -7.93
CA THR A 819 32.45 7.59 -7.46
C THR A 819 33.50 7.26 -6.41
N ASP A 820 33.58 5.99 -5.98
CA ASP A 820 34.48 5.50 -4.94
C ASP A 820 34.34 6.30 -3.63
N SER A 821 33.10 6.60 -3.25
CA SER A 821 32.78 7.51 -2.14
C SER A 821 31.59 7.04 -1.30
N PHE A 822 31.51 7.50 -0.06
CA PHE A 822 30.34 7.27 0.79
C PHE A 822 29.28 8.35 0.58
N VAL A 823 28.02 8.00 0.80
CA VAL A 823 26.92 8.97 0.80
C VAL A 823 27.10 9.99 1.95
N ASN A 824 26.55 11.20 1.80
CA ASN A 824 26.68 12.23 2.82
C ASN A 824 25.77 11.98 4.03
N GLU A 825 24.61 11.39 3.80
CA GLU A 825 23.59 11.15 4.81
C GLU A 825 22.81 9.87 4.51
N ILE A 826 22.23 9.26 5.54
CA ILE A 826 21.33 8.12 5.39
C ILE A 826 20.07 8.29 6.22
N ILE A 827 19.00 7.63 5.81
CA ILE A 827 17.73 7.63 6.51
C ILE A 827 17.88 6.96 7.88
N ILE A 828 17.41 7.65 8.93
CA ILE A 828 17.48 7.22 10.33
C ILE A 828 16.79 5.88 10.57
N GLY A 829 15.65 5.63 9.92
CA GLY A 829 14.91 4.37 10.06
C GLY A 829 15.70 3.12 9.63
N ASN A 830 16.80 3.29 8.89
CA ASN A 830 17.69 2.19 8.56
C ASN A 830 18.66 1.83 9.69
N LEU A 831 18.89 2.76 10.63
CA LEU A 831 19.72 2.55 11.82
C LEU A 831 18.88 2.10 13.01
N GLY A 832 17.68 2.65 13.21
CA GLY A 832 16.85 2.24 14.32
C GLY A 832 15.56 3.03 14.41
N THR A 833 14.60 2.45 15.12
CA THR A 833 13.28 3.06 15.35
C THR A 833 13.23 3.90 16.62
N LYS A 834 14.16 3.69 17.56
CA LYS A 834 14.31 4.45 18.79
C LYS A 834 15.46 5.45 18.68
N GLU A 835 15.32 6.59 19.35
CA GLU A 835 16.30 7.67 19.39
C GLU A 835 16.80 7.88 20.82
N LEU A 836 18.10 8.15 20.96
CA LEU A 836 18.73 8.57 22.22
C LEU A 836 19.51 9.87 21.99
N THR A 837 19.03 10.95 22.59
CA THR A 837 19.61 12.30 22.51
C THR A 837 20.57 12.60 23.67
N GLU A 838 20.34 12.01 24.85
CA GLU A 838 21.16 12.13 26.05
C GLU A 838 22.39 11.23 26.00
N VAL A 839 23.22 11.43 24.98
CA VAL A 839 24.45 10.65 24.80
C VAL A 839 25.64 11.58 24.56
N GLY A 840 26.78 11.26 25.18
CA GLY A 840 28.01 12.03 25.00
C GLY A 840 28.46 12.08 23.54
N ARG A 841 29.08 13.19 23.12
CA ARG A 841 29.73 13.30 21.82
C ARG A 841 30.89 12.31 21.73
N GLU A 842 31.02 11.66 20.59
CA GLU A 842 32.10 10.71 20.32
C GLU A 842 32.50 10.85 18.86
N GLU A 843 33.68 11.45 18.62
CA GLU A 843 34.16 11.79 17.29
C GLU A 843 34.53 10.56 16.46
N ARG A 844 34.74 9.40 17.11
CA ARG A 844 35.03 8.10 16.48
C ARG A 844 33.79 7.36 15.98
N TYR A 845 32.60 7.91 16.20
CA TYR A 845 31.35 7.28 15.76
C TYR A 845 31.11 7.47 14.25
N LEU A 846 30.53 6.47 13.57
CA LEU A 846 30.29 6.51 12.13
C LEU A 846 29.36 7.65 11.64
N TYR A 847 28.61 8.28 12.54
CA TYR A 847 27.63 9.30 12.22
C TYR A 847 27.77 10.53 13.13
N ASP A 848 27.16 11.63 12.73
CA ASP A 848 27.00 12.79 13.62
C ASP A 848 26.20 12.39 14.86
N ARG A 849 26.80 12.59 16.04
CA ARG A 849 26.26 12.21 17.37
C ARG A 849 26.43 13.36 18.36
N PRO A 850 25.44 13.63 19.24
CA PRO A 850 24.09 13.04 19.32
C PRO A 850 23.16 13.53 18.18
N PRO A 851 22.05 12.82 17.89
CA PRO A 851 21.52 11.60 18.55
C PRO A 851 22.10 10.27 18.02
N VAL A 852 21.79 9.16 18.69
CA VAL A 852 22.03 7.79 18.20
C VAL A 852 20.72 7.01 18.11
N TYR A 853 20.70 5.99 17.23
CA TYR A 853 19.50 5.23 16.90
C TYR A 853 19.71 3.73 17.12
N TYR A 854 18.69 3.05 17.65
CA TYR A 854 18.74 1.64 18.04
C TYR A 854 17.37 0.97 17.94
N ASP A 855 17.35 -0.37 17.92
CA ASP A 855 16.12 -1.17 17.91
C ASP A 855 15.92 -1.96 19.23
N SER A 856 17.00 -2.31 19.94
CA SER A 856 16.92 -3.04 21.23
C SER A 856 17.52 -2.27 22.43
N GLU A 857 16.85 -2.31 23.59
CA GLU A 857 17.40 -1.77 24.85
C GLU A 857 18.66 -2.56 25.29
N ASN A 858 18.68 -3.87 25.02
CA ASN A 858 19.81 -4.74 25.32
C ASN A 858 20.12 -5.64 24.11
N PRO A 859 21.36 -5.72 23.60
CA PRO A 859 22.56 -4.99 24.02
C PRO A 859 22.78 -3.63 23.32
N GLU A 860 22.02 -3.30 22.27
CA GLU A 860 22.36 -2.19 21.35
C GLU A 860 22.47 -0.82 22.02
N LYS A 861 21.45 -0.42 22.79
CA LYS A 861 21.44 0.89 23.48
C LYS A 861 22.66 1.05 24.39
N LYS A 862 23.00 0.01 25.15
CA LYS A 862 24.13 0.01 26.06
C LYS A 862 25.47 0.10 25.30
N LEU A 863 25.61 -0.63 24.20
CA LEU A 863 26.77 -0.51 23.31
C LEU A 863 26.93 0.92 22.76
N LEU A 864 25.84 1.62 22.48
CA LEU A 864 25.89 3.01 22.03
C LEU A 864 26.24 3.99 23.15
N GLN A 865 25.83 3.71 24.40
CA GLN A 865 26.14 4.55 25.57
C GLN A 865 27.56 4.36 26.12
N HIS A 866 28.19 3.22 25.81
CA HIS A 866 29.51 2.87 26.30
C HIS A 866 30.63 3.76 25.74
N HIS A 867 31.64 4.04 26.57
CA HIS A 867 32.85 4.74 26.17
C HIS A 867 33.98 3.74 25.95
N TYR A 868 34.34 3.52 24.68
CA TYR A 868 35.35 2.54 24.30
C TYR A 868 36.77 3.08 24.47
N ASP A 869 37.69 2.18 24.82
CA ASP A 869 39.13 2.45 24.90
C ASP A 869 39.70 3.00 23.58
N LYS A 870 40.85 3.66 23.63
CA LYS A 870 41.51 4.27 22.45
C LYS A 870 41.93 3.25 21.39
N THR A 871 42.07 1.98 21.77
CA THR A 871 42.28 0.87 20.83
C THR A 871 41.16 0.74 19.79
N VAL A 872 39.94 1.19 20.10
CA VAL A 872 38.84 1.30 19.13
C VAL A 872 38.95 2.65 18.42
N THR A 873 39.32 2.65 17.15
CA THR A 873 39.55 3.87 16.36
C THR A 873 38.27 4.38 15.70
N VAL A 874 37.38 3.48 15.28
CA VAL A 874 36.07 3.79 14.70
C VAL A 874 35.05 2.75 15.16
N PHE A 875 33.83 3.17 15.44
CA PHE A 875 32.74 2.22 15.67
C PHE A 875 31.39 2.80 15.27
N GLY A 876 30.42 1.93 15.03
CA GLY A 876 29.03 2.36 14.94
C GLY A 876 28.06 1.29 14.48
N LYS A 877 26.77 1.61 14.59
CA LYS A 877 25.70 0.75 14.11
C LYS A 877 25.67 0.77 12.58
N LEU A 878 25.47 -0.38 11.97
CA LEU A 878 25.31 -0.54 10.53
C LEU A 878 23.82 -0.46 10.15
N PRO A 879 23.49 0.15 9.00
CA PRO A 879 22.15 0.09 8.44
C PRO A 879 21.70 -1.35 8.14
N LYS A 880 20.39 -1.64 8.27
CA LYS A 880 19.75 -2.97 8.01
C LYS A 880 20.09 -3.65 6.67
N SER A 881 20.72 -2.96 5.73
CA SER A 881 21.10 -3.47 4.41
C SER A 881 22.47 -2.96 3.97
N ALA A 882 23.40 -2.78 4.92
CA ALA A 882 24.74 -2.28 4.67
C ALA A 882 25.58 -3.20 3.77
N ILE A 883 25.55 -4.52 4.03
CA ILE A 883 26.41 -5.52 3.37
C ILE A 883 25.59 -6.45 2.44
N ARG A 884 24.29 -6.62 2.70
CA ARG A 884 23.34 -7.42 1.89
C ARG A 884 23.84 -8.84 1.57
N ILE A 885 24.23 -9.58 2.59
CA ILE A 885 24.68 -10.97 2.50
C ILE A 885 23.53 -11.85 2.01
N PRO A 886 23.60 -12.51 0.84
CA PRO A 886 22.52 -13.36 0.33
C PRO A 886 22.28 -14.59 1.22
N LYS A 887 21.01 -14.93 1.45
CA LYS A 887 20.60 -16.17 2.12
C LYS A 887 20.25 -17.25 1.09
N TYR A 888 20.61 -18.51 1.37
CA TYR A 888 20.34 -19.63 0.45
C TYR A 888 18.86 -20.04 0.38
N MET A 889 18.04 -19.58 1.32
CA MET A 889 16.58 -19.70 1.27
C MET A 889 15.87 -18.44 0.72
N GLY A 890 16.64 -17.46 0.21
CA GLY A 890 16.13 -16.18 -0.29
C GLY A 890 16.19 -15.04 0.73
N GLY A 891 16.31 -13.81 0.21
CA GLY A 891 16.51 -12.59 1.01
C GLY A 891 17.99 -12.30 1.31
N THR A 892 18.23 -11.27 2.14
CA THR A 892 19.58 -10.88 2.56
C THR A 892 19.65 -10.60 4.06
N THR A 893 20.86 -10.54 4.62
CA THR A 893 21.14 -10.16 6.00
C THR A 893 22.35 -9.24 6.11
N SER A 894 22.52 -8.55 7.24
CA SER A 894 23.65 -7.67 7.53
C SER A 894 23.85 -7.60 9.04
N PRO A 895 25.10 -7.57 9.54
CA PRO A 895 25.40 -7.40 10.96
C PRO A 895 24.96 -6.03 11.48
N ASP A 896 24.76 -5.92 12.78
CA ASP A 896 24.26 -4.71 13.45
C ASP A 896 25.34 -3.67 13.72
N PHE A 897 26.58 -4.06 14.03
CA PHE A 897 27.65 -3.14 14.39
C PHE A 897 28.96 -3.48 13.69
N VAL A 898 29.82 -2.46 13.55
CA VAL A 898 31.22 -2.60 13.21
C VAL A 898 32.09 -1.84 14.21
N PHE A 899 33.20 -2.45 14.61
CA PHE A 899 34.26 -1.85 15.39
C PHE A 899 35.58 -2.01 14.64
N VAL A 900 36.34 -0.93 14.52
CA VAL A 900 37.69 -0.90 13.97
C VAL A 900 38.64 -0.80 15.14
N ILE A 901 39.51 -1.80 15.27
CA ILE A 901 40.40 -1.99 16.40
C ILE A 901 41.84 -1.96 15.91
N GLU A 902 42.69 -1.20 16.58
CA GLU A 902 44.14 -1.23 16.37
C GLU A 902 44.75 -2.34 17.25
N GLY A 903 45.06 -3.48 16.64
CA GLY A 903 45.65 -4.64 17.30
C GLY A 903 47.18 -4.55 17.45
N THR A 904 47.81 -5.65 17.86
CA THR A 904 49.29 -5.75 17.96
C THR A 904 49.98 -5.46 16.64
N GLN A 905 51.12 -4.74 16.67
CA GLN A 905 51.91 -4.36 15.49
C GLN A 905 51.19 -3.45 14.47
N ASN A 906 50.25 -2.60 14.94
CA ASN A 906 49.44 -1.68 14.10
C ASN A 906 48.57 -2.41 13.05
N LYS A 907 48.20 -3.67 13.32
CA LYS A 907 47.28 -4.43 12.47
C LYS A 907 45.84 -3.98 12.74
N ILE A 908 45.15 -3.49 11.72
CA ILE A 908 43.74 -3.11 11.83
C ILE A 908 42.88 -4.36 11.81
N ILE A 909 41.99 -4.50 12.81
CA ILE A 909 41.00 -5.57 12.94
C ILE A 909 39.60 -4.97 12.82
N TYR A 910 38.74 -5.58 12.00
CA TYR A 910 37.34 -5.22 11.81
C TYR A 910 36.47 -6.26 12.54
N LEU A 911 35.87 -5.87 13.66
CA LEU A 911 34.93 -6.70 14.41
C LEU A 911 33.50 -6.34 13.99
N PHE A 912 32.80 -7.29 13.37
CA PHE A 912 31.37 -7.22 13.10
C PHE A 912 30.60 -7.90 14.23
N VAL A 913 29.56 -7.24 14.72
CA VAL A 913 28.71 -7.77 15.79
C VAL A 913 27.27 -7.83 15.34
N GLU A 914 26.65 -9.00 15.42
CA GLU A 914 25.21 -9.20 15.33
C GLU A 914 24.62 -9.23 16.74
N THR A 915 23.58 -8.42 16.98
CA THR A 915 22.95 -8.34 18.30
C THR A 915 21.58 -9.00 18.30
N LYS A 916 21.27 -9.76 19.36
CA LYS A 916 19.96 -10.42 19.52
C LYS A 916 19.47 -10.34 20.96
N ALA A 917 18.16 -10.27 21.13
CA ALA A 917 17.54 -10.55 22.43
C ALA A 917 17.56 -12.06 22.72
N ASP A 918 17.43 -12.45 23.99
CA ASP A 918 17.54 -13.85 24.44
C ASP A 918 16.55 -14.82 23.74
N ASN A 919 15.42 -14.33 23.25
CA ASN A 919 14.41 -15.12 22.55
C ASN A 919 14.64 -15.13 21.02
N MET A 920 15.61 -15.94 20.56
CA MET A 920 15.91 -16.09 19.13
C MET A 920 14.86 -16.97 18.40
N ARG A 921 14.32 -16.48 17.28
CA ARG A 921 13.51 -17.30 16.37
C ARG A 921 14.42 -18.17 15.51
N ASP A 922 13.89 -19.26 14.95
CA ASP A 922 14.66 -20.14 14.05
C ASP A 922 15.21 -19.38 12.83
N THR A 923 14.47 -18.39 12.33
CA THR A 923 14.92 -17.51 11.24
C THR A 923 16.10 -16.59 11.64
N ASP A 924 16.24 -16.27 12.93
CA ASP A 924 17.33 -15.44 13.44
C ASP A 924 18.61 -16.29 13.55
N LYS A 925 18.51 -17.56 13.98
CA LYS A 925 19.62 -18.52 13.99
C LYS A 925 20.18 -18.76 12.59
N LEU A 926 19.30 -19.01 11.62
CA LEU A 926 19.70 -19.16 10.22
C LEU A 926 20.46 -17.93 9.69
N ALA A 927 20.03 -16.72 10.07
CA ALA A 927 20.72 -15.50 9.64
C ALA A 927 22.13 -15.40 10.26
N ILE A 928 22.28 -15.75 11.54
CA ILE A 928 23.55 -15.81 12.24
C ILE A 928 24.51 -16.79 11.55
N ASP A 929 24.07 -18.02 11.32
CA ASP A 929 24.91 -19.07 10.71
C ASP A 929 25.40 -18.64 9.32
N ILE A 930 24.53 -17.99 8.54
CA ILE A 930 24.86 -17.45 7.22
C ILE A 930 25.88 -16.32 7.31
N GLN A 931 25.72 -15.39 8.26
CA GLN A 931 26.67 -14.29 8.47
C GLN A 931 28.04 -14.83 8.89
N GLU A 932 28.07 -15.76 9.86
CA GLU A 932 29.30 -16.38 10.33
C GLU A 932 30.04 -17.10 9.20
N TYR A 933 29.34 -17.94 8.43
CA TYR A 933 29.91 -18.60 7.27
C TYR A 933 30.46 -17.61 6.23
N PHE A 934 29.69 -16.56 5.93
CA PHE A 934 30.10 -15.53 4.99
C PHE A 934 31.40 -14.84 5.42
N PHE A 935 31.48 -14.33 6.66
CA PHE A 935 32.68 -13.63 7.13
C PHE A 935 33.91 -14.54 7.21
N ASN A 936 33.72 -15.80 7.61
CA ASN A 936 34.78 -16.81 7.60
C ASN A 936 35.27 -17.13 6.17
N SER A 937 34.36 -17.13 5.18
CA SER A 937 34.70 -17.42 3.78
C SER A 937 35.53 -16.34 3.08
N LEU A 938 35.56 -15.11 3.62
CA LEU A 938 36.32 -14.00 3.02
C LEU A 938 37.85 -14.19 3.10
N GLY A 939 38.33 -15.14 3.93
CA GLY A 939 39.75 -15.47 4.03
C GLY A 939 40.65 -14.33 4.56
N ASN A 940 40.05 -13.21 5.00
CA ASN A 940 40.76 -12.05 5.51
C ASN A 940 40.97 -12.20 7.01
N GLN A 941 42.23 -12.43 7.43
CA GLN A 941 42.62 -12.60 8.84
C GLN A 941 42.37 -11.38 9.73
N ASN A 942 41.86 -10.29 9.18
CA ASN A 942 41.57 -9.04 9.89
C ASN A 942 40.09 -8.85 10.16
N ILE A 943 39.21 -9.73 9.67
CA ILE A 943 37.77 -9.64 9.91
C ILE A 943 37.40 -10.67 10.99
N VAL A 944 36.70 -10.20 12.02
CA VAL A 944 36.16 -11.03 13.10
C VAL A 944 34.66 -10.83 13.15
N TYR A 945 33.90 -11.91 13.29
CA TYR A 945 32.46 -11.88 13.46
C TYR A 945 32.10 -12.41 14.85
N GLN A 946 31.12 -11.79 15.51
CA GLN A 946 30.62 -12.22 16.82
C GLN A 946 29.11 -11.99 16.92
N VAL A 947 28.43 -12.92 17.58
CA VAL A 947 27.05 -12.73 18.04
C VAL A 947 27.07 -12.29 19.51
N ALA A 948 26.25 -11.30 19.84
CA ALA A 948 26.10 -10.80 21.20
C ALA A 948 24.63 -10.79 21.63
N THR A 949 24.33 -11.51 22.71
CA THR A 949 23.04 -11.37 23.42
C THR A 949 23.12 -10.37 24.58
N ASP A 950 24.34 -10.04 24.99
CA ASP A 950 24.67 -9.13 26.09
C ASP A 950 25.86 -8.25 25.69
N GLU A 951 25.87 -7.00 26.16
CA GLU A 951 26.93 -6.04 25.87
C GLU A 951 28.31 -6.47 26.41
N GLU A 952 28.36 -7.21 27.53
CA GLU A 952 29.61 -7.68 28.13
C GLU A 952 30.35 -8.66 27.22
N GLN A 953 29.63 -9.43 26.40
CA GLN A 953 30.24 -10.32 25.41
C GLN A 953 31.03 -9.52 24.37
N VAL A 954 30.53 -8.35 23.98
CA VAL A 954 31.23 -7.44 23.06
C VAL A 954 32.42 -6.80 23.76
N TYR A 955 32.25 -6.31 25.00
CA TYR A 955 33.33 -5.69 25.76
C TYR A 955 34.49 -6.65 26.02
N GLN A 956 34.19 -7.91 26.36
CA GLN A 956 35.20 -8.94 26.52
C GLN A 956 35.96 -9.19 25.22
N LYS A 957 35.26 -9.28 24.09
CA LYS A 957 35.91 -9.49 22.79
C LYS A 957 36.79 -8.32 22.38
N LEU A 958 36.34 -7.09 22.62
CA LEU A 958 37.14 -5.89 22.37
C LEU A 958 38.42 -5.90 23.22
N ARG A 959 38.34 -6.31 24.50
CA ARG A 959 39.52 -6.50 25.35
C ARG A 959 40.46 -7.57 24.80
N GLU A 960 39.94 -8.73 24.40
CA GLU A 960 40.74 -9.81 23.80
C GLU A 960 41.49 -9.36 22.54
N LEU A 961 40.82 -8.64 21.64
CA LEU A 961 41.40 -8.18 20.38
C LEU A 961 42.33 -6.96 20.54
N GLY A 962 42.12 -6.15 21.58
CA GLY A 962 42.93 -4.98 21.90
C GLY A 962 44.12 -5.23 22.83
N MET A 963 44.23 -6.42 23.46
CA MET A 963 45.36 -6.75 24.32
C MET A 963 46.66 -6.84 23.51
N LYS A 964 47.62 -5.97 23.83
CA LYS A 964 49.02 -6.13 23.45
C LYS A 964 49.61 -7.25 24.31
N HIS A 965 49.71 -8.46 23.79
CA HIS A 965 50.57 -9.49 24.39
C HIS A 965 52.05 -9.15 24.18
#